data_AF-A0A961NG81-F1
#
_entry.id   AF-A0A961NG81-F1
#
_cell.length_a   1.000
_cell.length_b   1.000
_cell.length_c   1.000
_cell.angle_alpha   90.00
_cell.angle_beta   90.00
_cell.angle_gamma   90.00
#
_symmetry.space_group_name_H-M   'P 1'
#
loop_
_entity.id
_entity.type
_entity.pdbx_description
1 polymer ?
#
loop_
_entity_poly.entity_id
_entity_poly.type
_entity_poly.pdbx_seq_one_letter_code
_entity_poly.pdbx_strand_id
1 'polypeptide(L)'
;MAKNDAIQPLELRGSERVFQVDRDTFLIYTGLHADDLRPFLRAGSGVTIPAGLLDQIENVLLPETDPPNVGLEYAWMRAGVQSGTGPIRYVGSKESVSAVSNYCGMQDVEEPEDRQVRVQPYQVLQRNQELPRDRSLTTFFHNGNAQVLVGGSRTYDHDALRRTRVTLDKEYDLLQRALSRRERKCEDTEIKSFLYTGRNAHQNPDRPFLYWNFNGTGLLLNPSIEYHYTLFENAIDVGRASMAISYSAHAPGFIELLRRKSHLEENCGIFTAEQEQFGALKKIYGRTKITGMMDGSALSHARDVSLFLSRTQSHGVFSYKMSPGSDRMVQIQFPLGGAKQSYKFDFVRPPHDLSFESIHSAKDFKELGGGRLILTTAGQIALDQYEKQRLRPDVYPLVAGREYKLYSSDEVETIAEWLLSGFENRAEYDIIRNFMMLNSGIDFSPEALADALNELRNIPVPREDVAFFNNLGMLLRFIRHLPHFEKIYDKRNRNVYERLLKRSNADRFRFRDWLALENLPVEFHVIFVGGQDTLVLVRPTTPEPVRFQIPPAAEAVEQDPKHYPRLLKRQTRALDKGGDPPGYRNCMDLMERLYEERVKLVEERQRLALLLNGLTELKKQKPGNDRPVQLQAPARRNTDVSFADRMLDLWDGLRMRMGAFWDWMRESRLGLLLIPLVAIVVVGLLFFATVKAFSAFDPAASISLHGDSAAEREAAELVAPGEMQNDAEPIPGEDQVRPEIREVLAYVNVLAAGNGFAPVDGGARGLRDPDLVFPGDTLRLPDGRLAGVDSGEHLFKIARLHYRKDFARLLILDRQITAVLDEAGDPLAADVINLVSAKIQAMERLAVTADMNRVLATSREMARRRGVR
;
A
#
# COMPACT_ATOMS: atom_id res chain seq x y z
N MET A 1 -31.85 -4.61 -13.52
CA MET A 1 -30.93 -3.81 -14.36
C MET A 1 -31.79 -2.97 -15.27
N ALA A 2 -31.88 -1.67 -14.97
CA ALA A 2 -32.62 -0.70 -15.78
C ALA A 2 -31.97 -0.59 -17.17
N LYS A 3 -32.74 -0.29 -18.21
CA LYS A 3 -32.20 0.06 -19.53
C LYS A 3 -31.15 1.18 -19.34
N ASN A 4 -29.98 1.00 -19.94
CA ASN A 4 -28.92 2.02 -20.04
C ASN A 4 -29.44 3.19 -20.90
N ASP A 5 -30.29 4.03 -20.33
CA ASP A 5 -30.65 5.30 -20.93
C ASP A 5 -29.43 6.22 -20.72
N ALA A 6 -28.73 6.55 -21.80
CA ALA A 6 -27.58 7.44 -21.75
C ALA A 6 -27.99 8.78 -21.11
N ILE A 7 -27.23 9.25 -20.11
CA ILE A 7 -27.48 10.54 -19.49
C ILE A 7 -27.13 11.63 -20.50
N GLN A 8 -28.13 12.39 -20.95
CA GLN A 8 -27.87 13.55 -21.80
C GLN A 8 -27.23 14.66 -20.96
N PRO A 9 -25.97 15.05 -21.24
CA PRO A 9 -25.23 16.00 -20.39
C PRO A 9 -25.96 17.35 -20.24
N LEU A 10 -26.63 17.80 -21.31
CA LEU A 10 -27.37 19.07 -21.34
C LEU A 10 -28.68 19.04 -20.54
N GLU A 11 -29.23 17.86 -20.25
CA GLU A 11 -30.49 17.70 -19.52
C GLU A 11 -30.32 17.72 -17.99
N LEU A 12 -29.09 17.51 -17.49
CA LEU A 12 -28.80 17.51 -16.06
C LEU A 12 -29.17 18.85 -15.41
N ARG A 13 -29.91 18.83 -14.29
CA ARG A 13 -30.31 20.04 -13.55
C ARG A 13 -29.95 19.97 -12.07
N GLY A 14 -29.62 21.14 -11.50
CA GLY A 14 -29.40 21.29 -10.06
C GLY A 14 -28.36 20.33 -9.51
N SER A 15 -28.73 19.56 -8.48
CA SER A 15 -27.85 18.61 -7.78
C SER A 15 -27.50 17.36 -8.60
N GLU A 16 -28.20 17.09 -9.71
CA GLU A 16 -27.86 15.97 -10.59
C GLU A 16 -26.48 16.15 -11.25
N ARG A 17 -25.99 17.40 -11.32
CA ARG A 17 -24.67 17.77 -11.85
C ARG A 17 -23.52 17.50 -10.87
N VAL A 18 -23.80 17.07 -9.64
CA VAL A 18 -22.78 16.85 -8.61
C VAL A 18 -22.61 15.37 -8.36
N PHE A 19 -21.39 14.87 -8.56
CA PHE A 19 -21.00 13.47 -8.43
C PHE A 19 -20.02 13.32 -7.27
N GLN A 20 -20.30 12.41 -6.34
CA GLN A 20 -19.37 12.07 -5.27
C GLN A 20 -18.51 10.89 -5.73
N VAL A 21 -17.23 11.15 -5.95
CA VAL A 21 -16.29 10.16 -6.52
C VAL A 21 -15.54 9.42 -5.42
N ASP A 22 -15.28 10.12 -4.32
CA ASP A 22 -14.66 9.59 -3.11
C ASP A 22 -15.28 10.29 -1.89
N ARG A 23 -14.91 9.89 -0.68
CA ARG A 23 -15.47 10.40 0.59
C ARG A 23 -15.50 11.92 0.66
N ASP A 24 -14.39 12.53 0.26
CA ASP A 24 -14.18 13.98 0.26
C ASP A 24 -13.84 14.51 -1.14
N THR A 25 -14.25 13.83 -2.22
CA THR A 25 -14.06 14.34 -3.59
C THR A 25 -15.38 14.42 -4.33
N PHE A 26 -15.72 15.65 -4.72
CA PHE A 26 -16.89 15.96 -5.51
C PHE A 26 -16.48 16.50 -6.87
N LEU A 27 -17.14 16.04 -7.91
CA LEU A 27 -17.08 16.62 -9.25
C LEU A 27 -18.39 17.32 -9.55
N ILE A 28 -18.27 18.49 -10.15
CA ILE A 28 -19.39 19.32 -10.53
C ILE A 28 -19.30 19.51 -12.04
N TYR A 29 -20.30 19.02 -12.76
CA TYR A 29 -20.40 19.19 -14.20
C TYR A 29 -20.86 20.61 -14.54
N THR A 30 -19.91 21.44 -14.96
CA THR A 30 -20.11 22.85 -15.33
C THR A 30 -20.38 23.05 -16.82
N GLY A 31 -20.31 21.98 -17.62
CA GLY A 31 -20.56 22.05 -19.05
C GLY A 31 -21.96 22.58 -19.40
N LEU A 32 -21.99 23.57 -20.28
CA LEU A 32 -23.19 24.16 -20.88
C LEU A 32 -23.30 23.84 -22.37
N HIS A 33 -22.19 23.46 -23.00
CA HIS A 33 -22.11 23.12 -24.41
C HIS A 33 -21.44 21.76 -24.61
N ALA A 34 -21.81 21.06 -25.69
CA ALA A 34 -21.22 19.76 -26.04
C ALA A 34 -19.72 19.86 -26.37
N ASP A 35 -19.28 21.03 -26.80
CA ASP A 35 -17.90 21.30 -27.23
C ASP A 35 -16.99 21.73 -26.05
N ASP A 36 -17.50 21.76 -24.81
CA ASP A 36 -16.71 22.12 -23.63
C ASP A 36 -15.60 21.08 -23.40
N LEU A 37 -14.34 21.53 -23.47
CA LEU A 37 -13.17 20.64 -23.43
C LEU A 37 -12.97 20.01 -22.05
N ARG A 38 -13.14 20.79 -20.98
CA ARG A 38 -12.91 20.39 -19.58
C ARG A 38 -14.09 20.78 -18.70
N PRO A 39 -15.22 20.06 -18.81
CA PRO A 39 -16.49 20.51 -18.25
C PRO A 39 -16.64 20.20 -16.75
N PHE A 40 -15.56 19.90 -16.04
CA PHE A 40 -15.60 19.55 -14.61
C PHE A 40 -14.86 20.55 -13.73
N LEU A 41 -15.48 20.84 -12.60
CA LEU A 41 -14.89 21.48 -11.44
C LEU A 41 -14.81 20.45 -10.31
N ARG A 42 -13.65 20.33 -9.65
CA ARG A 42 -13.44 19.43 -8.50
C ARG A 42 -13.47 20.20 -7.18
N ALA A 43 -14.07 19.63 -6.15
CA ALA A 43 -13.93 20.08 -4.77
C ALA A 43 -13.44 18.94 -3.88
N GLY A 44 -12.40 19.22 -3.08
CA GLY A 44 -11.79 18.28 -2.15
C GLY A 44 -10.74 17.33 -2.77
N SER A 45 -10.13 16.51 -1.90
CA SER A 45 -8.95 15.70 -2.19
C SER A 45 -9.06 14.30 -1.57
N GLY A 46 -9.54 13.35 -2.37
CA GLY A 46 -9.71 11.94 -2.01
C GLY A 46 -8.50 11.10 -2.42
N VAL A 47 -8.47 9.85 -1.98
CA VAL A 47 -7.38 8.92 -2.30
C VAL A 47 -7.50 8.44 -3.75
N THR A 48 -8.73 8.37 -4.24
CA THR A 48 -9.06 7.74 -5.52
C THR A 48 -9.75 8.72 -6.46
N ILE A 49 -9.29 8.75 -7.71
CA ILE A 49 -9.95 9.45 -8.80
C ILE A 49 -9.94 8.54 -10.04
N PRO A 50 -11.07 8.37 -10.75
CA PRO A 50 -11.11 7.58 -11.97
C PRO A 50 -10.05 8.04 -12.97
N ALA A 51 -9.36 7.07 -13.59
CA ALA A 51 -8.35 7.34 -14.61
C ALA A 51 -8.92 8.15 -15.77
N GLY A 52 -8.11 9.05 -16.36
CA GLY A 52 -8.51 9.92 -17.48
C GLY A 52 -9.45 11.08 -17.12
N LEU A 53 -9.91 11.16 -15.87
CA LEU A 53 -10.76 12.27 -15.42
C LEU A 53 -9.96 13.55 -15.12
N LEU A 54 -8.70 13.42 -14.68
CA LEU A 54 -7.84 14.57 -14.40
C LEU A 54 -7.76 15.52 -15.60
N ASP A 55 -7.71 14.98 -16.82
CA ASP A 55 -7.64 15.73 -18.07
C ASP A 55 -8.90 16.55 -18.37
N GLN A 56 -10.03 16.19 -17.76
CA GLN A 56 -11.33 16.84 -17.94
C GLN A 56 -11.65 17.86 -16.85
N ILE A 57 -10.79 17.98 -15.82
CA ILE A 57 -10.94 18.94 -14.73
C ILE A 57 -10.25 20.25 -15.14
N GLU A 58 -11.01 21.34 -15.20
CA GLU A 58 -10.45 22.68 -15.42
C GLU A 58 -10.13 23.38 -14.10
N ASN A 59 -11.06 23.28 -13.15
CA ASN A 59 -11.05 24.09 -11.94
C ASN A 59 -11.02 23.21 -10.68
N VAL A 60 -10.16 23.53 -9.73
CA VAL A 60 -10.09 22.92 -8.40
C VAL A 60 -10.48 23.95 -7.35
N LEU A 61 -11.54 23.67 -6.61
CA LEU A 61 -12.10 24.53 -5.59
C LEU A 61 -11.36 24.36 -4.26
N LEU A 62 -10.92 25.48 -3.67
CA LEU A 62 -10.28 25.56 -2.36
C LEU A 62 -11.19 26.36 -1.39
N PRO A 63 -12.15 25.70 -0.72
CA PRO A 63 -12.96 26.34 0.30
C PRO A 63 -12.12 26.68 1.54
N GLU A 64 -12.40 27.82 2.20
CA GLU A 64 -11.67 28.22 3.41
C GLU A 64 -12.12 27.46 4.66
N THR A 65 -13.33 26.92 4.64
CA THR A 65 -13.87 26.12 5.76
C THR A 65 -13.31 24.71 5.83
N ASP A 66 -12.70 24.23 4.74
CA ASP A 66 -12.26 22.85 4.59
C ASP A 66 -10.95 22.79 3.78
N PRO A 67 -9.80 23.00 4.43
CA PRO A 67 -8.53 22.95 3.72
C PRO A 67 -8.32 21.54 3.13
N PRO A 68 -7.84 21.42 1.89
CA PRO A 68 -7.62 20.11 1.27
C PRO A 68 -6.48 19.36 1.96
N ASN A 69 -6.37 18.06 1.71
CA ASN A 69 -5.14 17.31 1.96
C ASN A 69 -4.10 17.73 0.90
N VAL A 70 -3.24 18.69 1.23
CA VAL A 70 -2.27 19.24 0.27
C VAL A 70 -1.21 18.23 -0.18
N GLY A 71 -0.98 17.15 0.58
CA GLY A 71 -0.10 16.05 0.16
C GLY A 71 -0.69 15.27 -1.03
N LEU A 72 -2.00 15.00 -0.98
CA LEU A 72 -2.72 14.42 -2.13
C LEU A 72 -2.79 15.38 -3.31
N GLU A 73 -3.09 16.66 -3.05
CA GLU A 73 -3.12 17.68 -4.10
C GLU A 73 -1.78 17.78 -4.82
N TYR A 74 -0.68 17.78 -4.07
CA TYR A 74 0.68 17.75 -4.63
C TYR A 74 0.91 16.52 -5.53
N ALA A 75 0.49 15.33 -5.08
CA ALA A 75 0.59 14.12 -5.89
C ALA A 75 -0.25 14.20 -7.18
N TRP A 76 -1.47 14.70 -7.09
CA TRP A 76 -2.36 14.89 -8.24
C TRP A 76 -1.85 15.93 -9.24
N MET A 77 -1.30 17.04 -8.75
CA MET A 77 -0.67 18.04 -9.60
C MET A 77 0.50 17.42 -10.38
N ARG A 78 1.39 16.68 -9.70
CA ARG A 78 2.50 15.99 -10.39
C ARG A 78 2.01 14.97 -11.40
N ALA A 79 0.97 14.21 -11.08
CA ALA A 79 0.38 13.24 -11.98
C ALA A 79 -0.20 13.90 -13.25
N GLY A 80 -0.94 15.00 -13.10
CA GLY A 80 -1.47 15.77 -14.24
C GLY A 80 -0.37 16.36 -15.12
N VAL A 81 0.70 16.87 -14.52
CA VAL A 81 1.87 17.37 -15.27
C VAL A 81 2.52 16.26 -16.08
N GLN A 82 2.67 15.07 -15.49
CA GLN A 82 3.23 13.91 -16.16
C GLN A 82 2.34 13.38 -17.29
N SER A 83 1.02 13.46 -17.15
CA SER A 83 0.07 13.06 -18.20
C SER A 83 -0.11 14.14 -19.28
N GLY A 84 0.55 15.29 -19.16
CA GLY A 84 0.42 16.38 -20.13
C GLY A 84 -0.92 17.11 -20.05
N THR A 85 -1.63 17.03 -18.92
CA THR A 85 -2.78 17.90 -18.72
C THR A 85 -2.32 19.35 -18.79
N GLY A 86 -2.90 20.11 -19.72
CA GLY A 86 -2.83 21.57 -19.71
C GLY A 86 -3.23 22.18 -18.34
N PRO A 87 -3.00 23.47 -18.11
CA PRO A 87 -2.98 24.08 -16.78
C PRO A 87 -4.29 23.87 -16.00
N ILE A 88 -4.17 23.52 -14.72
CA ILE A 88 -5.29 23.38 -13.78
C ILE A 88 -5.44 24.72 -13.04
N ARG A 89 -6.68 25.24 -12.96
CA ARG A 89 -6.95 26.49 -12.25
C ARG A 89 -7.40 26.20 -10.82
N TYR A 90 -6.63 26.68 -9.85
CA TYR A 90 -7.05 26.65 -8.45
C TYR A 90 -7.90 27.90 -8.15
N VAL A 91 -9.10 27.67 -7.63
CA VAL A 91 -10.11 28.69 -7.38
C VAL A 91 -10.38 28.74 -5.88
N GLY A 92 -10.05 29.85 -5.25
CA GLY A 92 -10.19 30.07 -3.81
C GLY A 92 -9.64 31.43 -3.41
N SER A 93 -9.40 31.65 -2.12
CA SER A 93 -8.88 32.94 -1.67
C SER A 93 -7.46 33.15 -2.09
N LYS A 94 -7.08 34.42 -2.25
CA LYS A 94 -5.72 34.79 -2.61
C LYS A 94 -4.73 34.16 -1.63
N GLU A 95 -5.09 34.17 -0.35
CA GLU A 95 -4.34 33.59 0.75
C GLU A 95 -4.25 32.06 0.62
N SER A 96 -5.36 31.37 0.43
CA SER A 96 -5.41 29.90 0.32
C SER A 96 -4.67 29.39 -0.93
N VAL A 97 -4.95 29.99 -2.09
CA VAL A 97 -4.31 29.61 -3.36
C VAL A 97 -2.82 29.91 -3.33
N SER A 98 -2.42 31.05 -2.77
CA SER A 98 -1.00 31.38 -2.59
C SER A 98 -0.33 30.38 -1.65
N ALA A 99 -0.95 30.03 -0.53
CA ALA A 99 -0.37 29.07 0.41
C ALA A 99 -0.19 27.67 -0.20
N VAL A 100 -1.16 27.18 -0.99
CA VAL A 100 -1.06 25.91 -1.73
C VAL A 100 0.01 25.99 -2.81
N SER A 101 0.07 27.08 -3.57
CA SER A 101 1.10 27.30 -4.61
C SER A 101 2.51 27.30 -4.01
N ASN A 102 2.71 27.99 -2.89
CA ASN A 102 3.99 28.03 -2.16
C ASN A 102 4.38 26.64 -1.66
N TYR A 103 3.43 25.91 -1.07
CA TYR A 103 3.67 24.56 -0.59
C TYR A 103 4.12 23.61 -1.71
N CYS A 104 3.59 23.79 -2.93
CA CYS A 104 3.95 22.97 -4.08
C CYS A 104 5.19 23.45 -4.83
N GLY A 105 5.85 24.52 -4.38
CA GLY A 105 7.06 25.06 -5.02
C GLY A 105 6.81 25.70 -6.39
N MET A 106 5.62 26.24 -6.64
CA MET A 106 5.23 26.73 -7.97
C MET A 106 5.42 28.24 -8.19
N GLN A 107 6.05 28.95 -7.24
CA GLN A 107 6.26 30.40 -7.36
C GLN A 107 7.42 30.78 -8.30
N ASP A 108 8.36 29.87 -8.56
CA ASP A 108 9.62 30.16 -9.26
C ASP A 108 9.54 30.05 -10.79
N VAL A 109 8.35 29.92 -11.37
CA VAL A 109 8.17 29.96 -12.83
C VAL A 109 7.98 31.41 -13.28
N GLU A 110 9.04 31.96 -13.89
CA GLU A 110 9.15 33.36 -14.31
C GLU A 110 8.13 33.75 -15.38
N GLU A 111 7.75 32.82 -16.27
CA GLU A 111 6.78 33.09 -17.35
C GLU A 111 5.34 32.75 -16.94
N PRO A 112 4.40 33.72 -16.94
CA PRO A 112 3.02 33.51 -16.48
C PRO A 112 2.17 32.61 -17.39
N GLU A 113 2.54 32.43 -18.66
CA GLU A 113 1.82 31.57 -19.61
C GLU A 113 2.13 30.08 -19.41
N ASP A 114 3.35 29.77 -18.96
CA ASP A 114 3.84 28.42 -18.64
C ASP A 114 3.47 27.94 -17.22
N ARG A 115 2.81 28.80 -16.43
CA ARG A 115 2.35 28.43 -15.09
C ARG A 115 1.27 27.35 -15.17
N GLN A 116 1.63 26.17 -14.68
CA GLN A 116 0.73 25.02 -14.54
C GLN A 116 -0.45 25.30 -13.61
N VAL A 117 -0.28 26.26 -12.67
CA VAL A 117 -1.33 26.76 -11.79
C VAL A 117 -1.64 28.22 -12.11
N ARG A 118 -2.88 28.46 -12.54
CA ARG A 118 -3.41 29.82 -12.74
C ARG A 118 -4.20 30.24 -11.52
N VAL A 119 -3.84 31.39 -10.96
CA VAL A 119 -4.56 32.03 -9.83
C VAL A 119 -5.52 33.06 -10.39
N GLN A 120 -6.82 32.93 -10.09
CA GLN A 120 -7.81 33.94 -10.43
C GLN A 120 -8.31 34.62 -9.15
N PRO A 121 -8.02 35.92 -8.93
CA PRO A 121 -8.48 36.62 -7.74
C PRO A 121 -9.99 36.79 -7.75
N TYR A 122 -10.59 36.84 -6.56
CA TYR A 122 -12.03 37.06 -6.40
C TYR A 122 -12.50 38.35 -7.07
N GLN A 123 -13.63 38.28 -7.77
CA GLN A 123 -14.38 39.46 -8.19
C GLN A 123 -15.63 39.58 -7.31
N VAL A 124 -15.78 40.72 -6.65
CA VAL A 124 -16.99 41.01 -5.85
C VAL A 124 -18.17 41.14 -6.81
N LEU A 125 -19.18 40.28 -6.64
CA LEU A 125 -20.46 40.41 -7.35
C LEU A 125 -21.09 41.76 -7.00
N GLN A 126 -21.28 42.63 -8.00
CA GLN A 126 -21.99 43.89 -7.79
C GLN A 126 -23.46 43.61 -7.51
N ARG A 127 -24.06 44.30 -6.54
CA ARG A 127 -25.42 44.06 -6.00
C ARG A 127 -26.56 44.05 -7.02
N ASN A 128 -26.35 44.51 -8.26
CA ASN A 128 -27.34 44.61 -9.33
C ASN A 128 -26.90 43.95 -10.65
N GLN A 129 -25.86 43.12 -10.63
CA GLN A 129 -25.42 42.44 -11.85
C GLN A 129 -26.31 41.20 -12.09
N GLU A 130 -27.04 41.18 -13.21
CA GLU A 130 -27.76 39.98 -13.61
C GLU A 130 -26.78 38.82 -13.78
N LEU A 131 -27.07 37.70 -13.12
CA LEU A 131 -26.26 36.49 -13.21
C LEU A 131 -26.28 36.00 -14.67
N PRO A 132 -25.11 35.84 -15.32
CA PRO A 132 -25.07 35.38 -16.70
C PRO A 132 -25.72 34.00 -16.80
N ARG A 133 -26.80 33.88 -17.60
CA ARG A 133 -27.51 32.61 -17.81
C ARG A 133 -26.72 31.61 -18.67
N ASP A 134 -25.71 32.11 -19.39
CA ASP A 134 -24.91 31.29 -20.31
C ASP A 134 -23.51 30.96 -19.76
N ARG A 135 -23.31 31.07 -18.44
CA ARG A 135 -22.01 30.76 -17.80
C ARG A 135 -22.18 29.98 -16.50
N SER A 136 -21.15 29.23 -16.14
CA SER A 136 -20.97 28.74 -14.77
C SER A 136 -20.33 29.84 -13.91
N LEU A 137 -20.84 30.04 -12.70
CA LEU A 137 -20.33 31.00 -11.74
C LEU A 137 -20.04 30.32 -10.40
N THR A 138 -18.84 30.55 -9.88
CA THR A 138 -18.43 30.11 -8.55
C THR A 138 -18.40 31.32 -7.61
N THR A 139 -19.16 31.26 -6.52
CA THR A 139 -19.26 32.34 -5.53
C THR A 139 -18.69 31.88 -4.19
N PHE A 140 -17.81 32.69 -3.61
CA PHE A 140 -17.27 32.49 -2.28
C PHE A 140 -17.90 33.49 -1.31
N PHE A 141 -18.32 32.99 -0.16
CA PHE A 141 -18.96 33.78 0.87
C PHE A 141 -17.96 34.12 1.97
N HIS A 142 -18.20 35.20 2.71
CA HIS A 142 -17.37 35.61 3.85
C HIS A 142 -17.30 34.58 4.97
N ASN A 143 -18.26 33.64 5.04
CA ASN A 143 -18.22 32.52 5.99
C ASN A 143 -17.32 31.36 5.51
N GLY A 144 -16.61 31.53 4.38
CA GLY A 144 -15.74 30.53 3.78
C GLY A 144 -16.45 29.44 2.97
N ASN A 145 -17.79 29.49 2.86
CA ASN A 145 -18.56 28.59 2.00
C ASN A 145 -18.35 28.93 0.52
N ALA A 146 -18.50 27.93 -0.33
CA ALA A 146 -18.44 28.06 -1.78
C ALA A 146 -19.69 27.47 -2.44
N GLN A 147 -20.26 28.21 -3.39
CA GLN A 147 -21.39 27.77 -4.20
C GLN A 147 -21.05 27.81 -5.69
N VAL A 148 -21.58 26.86 -6.45
CA VAL A 148 -21.48 26.83 -7.91
C VAL A 148 -22.88 26.93 -8.50
N LEU A 149 -23.04 27.91 -9.38
CA LEU A 149 -24.22 28.08 -10.22
C LEU A 149 -23.86 27.70 -11.65
N VAL A 150 -24.73 26.95 -12.31
CA VAL A 150 -24.60 26.58 -13.72
C VAL A 150 -25.89 26.96 -14.41
N GLY A 151 -25.81 27.81 -15.44
CA GLY A 151 -26.99 28.27 -16.17
C GLY A 151 -27.98 29.07 -15.30
N GLY A 152 -27.47 29.82 -14.32
CA GLY A 152 -28.26 30.55 -13.32
C GLY A 152 -28.92 29.67 -12.23
N SER A 153 -28.79 28.34 -12.30
CA SER A 153 -29.30 27.43 -11.27
C SER A 153 -28.21 27.03 -10.28
N ARG A 154 -28.50 27.05 -8.97
CA ARG A 154 -27.55 26.56 -7.95
C ARG A 154 -27.42 25.04 -8.07
N THR A 155 -26.21 24.57 -8.32
CA THR A 155 -25.88 23.15 -8.49
C THR A 155 -25.16 22.58 -7.28
N TYR A 156 -24.26 23.37 -6.69
CA TYR A 156 -23.42 22.96 -5.58
C TYR A 156 -23.41 24.03 -4.48
N ASP A 157 -23.43 23.56 -3.24
CA ASP A 157 -23.27 24.33 -2.02
C ASP A 157 -22.44 23.47 -1.05
N HIS A 158 -21.19 23.87 -0.81
CA HIS A 158 -20.22 23.04 -0.10
C HIS A 158 -20.71 22.65 1.30
N ASP A 159 -21.13 23.62 2.10
CA ASP A 159 -21.61 23.37 3.47
C ASP A 159 -22.87 22.49 3.51
N ALA A 160 -23.83 22.74 2.62
CA ALA A 160 -25.06 21.96 2.56
C ALA A 160 -24.79 20.49 2.18
N LEU A 161 -23.86 20.28 1.25
CA LEU A 161 -23.51 18.96 0.79
C LEU A 161 -22.74 18.18 1.86
N ARG A 162 -21.80 18.82 2.57
CA ARG A 162 -21.12 18.19 3.71
C ARG A 162 -22.08 17.79 4.83
N ARG A 163 -23.14 18.57 5.07
CA ARG A 163 -24.16 18.22 6.08
C ARG A 163 -24.99 17.01 5.69
N THR A 164 -25.22 16.76 4.41
CA THR A 164 -26.07 15.66 3.93
C THR A 164 -25.31 14.36 3.67
N ARG A 165 -24.08 14.42 3.15
CA ARG A 165 -23.25 13.24 2.86
C ARG A 165 -22.38 12.83 4.05
N VAL A 166 -21.93 11.57 4.07
CA VAL A 166 -20.93 11.10 5.03
C VAL A 166 -19.55 11.51 4.51
N THR A 167 -19.01 12.59 5.04
CA THR A 167 -17.64 13.07 4.77
C THR A 167 -16.65 12.37 5.68
N LEU A 168 -15.35 12.46 5.37
CA LEU A 168 -14.30 11.87 6.19
C LEU A 168 -14.36 12.34 7.65
N ASP A 169 -14.59 13.63 7.89
CA ASP A 169 -14.72 14.16 9.27
C ASP A 169 -15.89 13.53 10.06
N LYS A 170 -17.00 13.21 9.38
CA LYS A 170 -18.09 12.47 10.02
C LYS A 170 -17.71 11.02 10.25
N GLU A 171 -16.93 10.41 9.36
CA GLU A 171 -16.41 9.07 9.58
C GLU A 171 -15.50 9.03 10.83
N TYR A 172 -14.60 10.00 11.03
CA TYR A 172 -13.81 10.13 12.26
C TYR A 172 -14.68 10.13 13.52
N ASP A 173 -15.73 10.97 13.52
CA ASP A 173 -16.65 11.06 14.67
C ASP A 173 -17.41 9.74 14.90
N LEU A 174 -17.82 9.06 13.83
CA LEU A 174 -18.49 7.77 13.90
C LEU A 174 -17.56 6.67 14.44
N LEU A 175 -16.29 6.63 14.00
CA LEU A 175 -15.27 5.71 14.50
C LEU A 175 -15.05 5.90 16.01
N GLN A 176 -14.88 7.15 16.44
CA GLN A 176 -14.68 7.47 17.86
C GLN A 176 -15.90 7.07 18.72
N ARG A 177 -17.12 7.33 18.23
CA ARG A 177 -18.36 6.90 18.91
C ARG A 177 -18.47 5.38 18.98
N ALA A 178 -18.12 4.66 17.92
CA ALA A 178 -18.15 3.19 17.91
C ALA A 178 -17.17 2.60 18.93
N LEU A 179 -15.96 3.18 19.05
CA LEU A 179 -14.95 2.74 20.02
C LEU A 179 -15.21 3.18 21.47
N SER A 180 -16.15 4.10 21.72
CA SER A 180 -16.42 4.62 23.07
C SER A 180 -16.79 3.56 24.12
N ARG A 181 -17.28 2.39 23.68
CA ARG A 181 -17.69 1.29 24.57
C ARG A 181 -16.79 0.06 24.48
N ARG A 182 -15.76 0.08 23.61
CA ARG A 182 -14.81 -1.03 23.42
C ARG A 182 -13.60 -0.79 24.32
N GLU A 183 -13.00 -1.86 24.81
CA GLU A 183 -11.67 -1.80 25.42
C GLU A 183 -10.66 -1.25 24.40
N ARG A 184 -9.83 -0.30 24.84
CA ARG A 184 -8.96 0.47 23.95
C ARG A 184 -7.49 0.13 24.21
N LYS A 185 -6.74 -0.08 23.14
CA LYS A 185 -5.29 -0.31 23.19
C LYS A 185 -4.54 1.01 23.19
N CYS A 186 -3.31 1.01 23.71
CA CYS A 186 -2.43 2.18 23.68
C CYS A 186 -3.06 3.47 24.23
N GLU A 187 -3.93 3.36 25.24
CA GLU A 187 -4.58 4.50 25.90
C GLU A 187 -4.31 4.57 27.41
N ASP A 188 -3.53 3.63 27.93
CA ASP A 188 -3.08 3.66 29.31
C ASP A 188 -2.21 4.91 29.53
N THR A 189 -2.57 5.70 30.53
CA THR A 189 -1.85 6.93 30.88
C THR A 189 -0.62 6.66 31.74
N GLU A 190 -0.53 5.50 32.35
CA GLU A 190 0.57 5.08 33.23
C GLU A 190 1.66 4.33 32.46
N ILE A 191 1.28 3.69 31.34
CA ILE A 191 2.17 2.84 30.56
C ILE A 191 2.41 3.45 29.18
N LYS A 192 3.68 3.70 28.87
CA LYS A 192 4.11 4.02 27.51
C LYS A 192 4.05 2.76 26.64
N SER A 193 3.50 2.88 25.44
CA SER A 193 3.39 1.74 24.53
C SER A 193 3.50 2.15 23.07
N PHE A 194 3.69 1.18 22.19
CA PHE A 194 3.59 1.40 20.76
C PHE A 194 2.94 0.22 20.05
N LEU A 195 2.47 0.45 18.82
CA LEU A 195 1.89 -0.56 17.96
C LEU A 195 2.44 -0.43 16.54
N TYR A 196 2.86 -1.56 15.98
CA TYR A 196 3.18 -1.68 14.56
C TYR A 196 1.95 -2.13 13.78
N THR A 197 1.64 -1.43 12.70
CA THR A 197 0.36 -1.60 12.00
C THR A 197 0.38 -2.60 10.86
N GLY A 198 1.55 -2.91 10.28
CA GLY A 198 1.73 -3.82 9.15
C GLY A 198 1.23 -3.33 7.78
N ARG A 199 0.23 -2.45 7.73
CA ARG A 199 -0.49 -2.07 6.49
C ARG A 199 0.29 -1.33 5.41
N ASN A 200 1.45 -0.77 5.74
CA ASN A 200 2.27 0.01 4.78
C ASN A 200 3.49 -0.73 4.24
N ALA A 201 3.73 -1.98 4.64
CA ALA A 201 4.96 -2.70 4.27
C ALA A 201 5.16 -2.79 2.75
N HIS A 202 4.09 -2.83 1.95
CA HIS A 202 4.18 -2.91 0.49
C HIS A 202 4.35 -1.55 -0.20
N GLN A 203 3.81 -0.47 0.37
CA GLN A 203 3.87 0.87 -0.25
C GLN A 203 5.11 1.66 0.16
N ASN A 204 5.61 1.44 1.37
CA ASN A 204 6.81 2.09 1.88
C ASN A 204 7.55 1.13 2.84
N PRO A 205 8.16 0.07 2.31
CA PRO A 205 8.81 -0.98 3.10
C PRO A 205 9.84 -0.45 4.10
N ASP A 206 10.52 0.64 3.75
CA ASP A 206 11.63 1.18 4.53
C ASP A 206 11.17 1.99 5.74
N ARG A 207 9.86 2.29 5.84
CA ARG A 207 9.30 3.25 6.80
C ARG A 207 8.12 2.61 7.54
N PRO A 208 8.37 1.89 8.65
CA PRO A 208 7.30 1.30 9.42
C PRO A 208 6.35 2.38 9.94
N PHE A 209 5.06 2.16 9.74
CA PHE A 209 4.03 2.95 10.39
C PHE A 209 3.82 2.47 11.83
N LEU A 210 4.33 3.26 12.78
CA LEU A 210 4.19 3.03 14.22
C LEU A 210 3.23 4.06 14.84
N TYR A 211 2.36 3.60 15.73
CA TYR A 211 1.63 4.45 16.67
C TYR A 211 2.31 4.37 18.04
N TRP A 212 2.60 5.51 18.64
CA TRP A 212 3.18 5.64 19.97
C TRP A 212 2.16 6.25 20.92
N ASN A 213 2.06 5.68 22.11
CA ASN A 213 1.37 6.25 23.26
C ASN A 213 2.39 6.73 24.29
N PHE A 214 2.44 8.04 24.49
CA PHE A 214 3.20 8.67 25.57
C PHE A 214 2.24 9.22 26.62
N ASN A 215 1.90 8.38 27.61
CA ASN A 215 1.03 8.72 28.74
C ASN A 215 -0.35 9.26 28.31
N GLY A 216 -1.02 8.56 27.39
CA GLY A 216 -2.34 8.92 26.84
C GLY A 216 -2.30 9.92 25.67
N THR A 217 -1.09 10.29 25.20
CA THR A 217 -0.89 11.18 24.06
C THR A 217 -0.33 10.39 22.87
N GLY A 218 -1.06 10.41 21.75
CA GLY A 218 -0.70 9.64 20.56
C GLY A 218 0.28 10.37 19.63
N LEU A 219 1.30 9.67 19.17
CA LEU A 219 2.23 10.10 18.12
C LEU A 219 2.22 9.09 16.96
N LEU A 220 2.03 9.59 15.74
CA LEU A 220 2.10 8.82 14.51
C LEU A 220 3.49 8.95 13.88
N LEU A 221 4.20 7.84 13.68
CA LEU A 221 5.44 7.81 12.91
C LEU A 221 5.17 7.26 11.51
N ASN A 222 5.45 8.05 10.47
CA ASN A 222 5.19 7.71 9.06
C ASN A 222 3.74 7.24 8.81
N PRO A 223 2.72 8.02 9.20
CA PRO A 223 1.32 7.61 9.08
C PRO A 223 0.91 7.30 7.63
N SER A 224 0.13 6.24 7.46
CA SER A 224 -0.63 5.99 6.22
C SER A 224 -1.68 7.07 6.00
N ILE A 225 -2.09 7.26 4.74
CA ILE A 225 -3.20 8.18 4.41
C ILE A 225 -4.51 7.82 5.13
N GLU A 226 -4.77 6.53 5.33
CA GLU A 226 -5.95 6.03 6.05
C GLU A 226 -5.63 5.60 7.48
N TYR A 227 -4.75 6.33 8.19
CA TYR A 227 -4.30 5.93 9.52
C TYR A 227 -5.47 5.72 10.50
N HIS A 228 -6.56 6.49 10.37
CA HIS A 228 -7.74 6.41 11.24
C HIS A 228 -8.41 5.04 11.24
N TYR A 229 -8.42 4.35 10.10
CA TYR A 229 -8.90 2.98 9.99
C TYR A 229 -7.98 1.98 10.63
N THR A 230 -6.68 2.17 10.43
CA THR A 230 -5.68 1.34 11.07
C THR A 230 -5.74 1.45 12.60
N LEU A 231 -5.92 2.67 13.13
CA LEU A 231 -6.14 2.88 14.57
C LEU A 231 -7.44 2.21 15.03
N PHE A 232 -8.53 2.38 14.28
CA PHE A 232 -9.82 1.78 14.64
C PHE A 232 -9.78 0.24 14.71
N GLU A 233 -9.19 -0.42 13.73
CA GLU A 233 -9.06 -1.87 13.71
C GLU A 233 -8.27 -2.40 14.91
N ASN A 234 -7.30 -1.61 15.37
CA ASN A 234 -6.50 -1.90 16.55
C ASN A 234 -7.12 -1.38 17.86
N ALA A 235 -8.39 -0.94 17.84
CA ALA A 235 -9.10 -0.41 18.99
C ALA A 235 -8.41 0.81 19.65
N ILE A 236 -7.78 1.68 18.87
CA ILE A 236 -7.15 2.92 19.33
C ILE A 236 -8.05 4.10 18.96
N ASP A 237 -8.35 4.99 19.92
CA ASP A 237 -9.10 6.21 19.63
C ASP A 237 -8.30 7.15 18.72
N VAL A 238 -8.86 7.38 17.54
CA VAL A 238 -8.28 8.22 16.50
C VAL A 238 -8.06 9.66 16.97
N GLY A 239 -8.89 10.17 17.90
CA GLY A 239 -8.77 11.51 18.45
C GLY A 239 -7.50 11.73 19.27
N ARG A 240 -6.91 10.66 19.82
CA ARG A 240 -5.71 10.69 20.66
C ARG A 240 -4.43 11.04 19.88
N ALA A 241 -4.41 10.80 18.57
CA ALA A 241 -3.29 11.19 17.73
C ALA A 241 -3.18 12.73 17.73
N SER A 242 -2.16 13.28 18.37
CA SER A 242 -1.91 14.73 18.49
C SER A 242 -0.55 15.14 17.94
N MET A 243 0.28 14.15 17.61
CA MET A 243 1.62 14.34 17.09
C MET A 243 1.85 13.49 15.85
N ALA A 244 2.65 14.00 14.91
CA ALA A 244 3.15 13.20 13.79
C ALA A 244 4.61 13.50 13.45
N ILE A 245 5.33 12.46 13.06
CA ILE A 245 6.69 12.51 12.54
C ILE A 245 6.66 11.84 11.17
N SER A 246 7.14 12.55 10.15
CA SER A 246 7.28 12.03 8.79
C SER A 246 8.61 12.51 8.21
N TYR A 247 9.21 11.76 7.30
CA TYR A 247 10.38 12.26 6.57
C TYR A 247 10.02 13.37 5.58
N SER A 248 8.86 13.24 4.91
CA SER A 248 8.43 14.21 3.90
C SER A 248 7.23 15.00 4.38
N ALA A 249 7.25 16.30 4.14
CA ALA A 249 6.13 17.20 4.32
C ALA A 249 5.01 16.95 3.31
N HIS A 250 5.28 16.19 2.25
CA HIS A 250 4.33 15.81 1.20
C HIS A 250 3.62 14.47 1.45
N ALA A 251 3.96 13.77 2.53
CA ALA A 251 3.33 12.50 2.87
C ALA A 251 1.83 12.69 3.17
N PRO A 252 0.90 12.08 2.40
CA PRO A 252 -0.53 12.36 2.55
C PRO A 252 -1.12 12.01 3.92
N GLY A 253 -0.64 10.95 4.58
CA GLY A 253 -1.09 10.58 5.93
C GLY A 253 -0.61 11.54 7.01
N PHE A 254 0.56 12.15 6.82
CA PHE A 254 1.06 13.21 7.71
C PHE A 254 0.20 14.46 7.58
N ILE A 255 -0.15 14.82 6.35
CA ILE A 255 -1.03 15.94 6.05
C ILE A 255 -2.46 15.69 6.53
N GLU A 256 -2.95 14.45 6.46
CA GLU A 256 -4.30 14.12 6.93
C GLU A 256 -4.48 14.40 8.42
N LEU A 257 -3.45 14.15 9.25
CA LEU A 257 -3.50 14.52 10.67
C LEU A 257 -3.66 16.04 10.84
N LEU A 258 -2.87 16.83 10.09
CA LEU A 258 -2.94 18.29 10.15
C LEU A 258 -4.31 18.81 9.69
N ARG A 259 -4.85 18.24 8.61
CA ARG A 259 -6.21 18.54 8.12
C ARG A 259 -7.23 18.29 9.22
N ARG A 260 -7.20 17.10 9.84
CA ARG A 260 -8.13 16.73 10.91
C ARG A 260 -7.98 17.63 12.14
N LYS A 261 -6.76 17.96 12.56
CA LYS A 261 -6.54 18.86 13.70
C LYS A 261 -6.94 20.30 13.40
N SER A 262 -6.81 20.75 12.15
CA SER A 262 -7.34 22.04 11.70
C SER A 262 -8.87 22.08 11.76
N HIS A 263 -9.53 21.00 11.33
CA HIS A 263 -10.99 20.87 11.43
C HIS A 263 -11.49 20.92 12.88
N LEU A 264 -10.76 20.29 13.81
CA LEU A 264 -11.08 20.28 15.24
C LEU A 264 -10.61 21.55 15.99
N GLU A 265 -9.85 22.43 15.33
CA GLU A 265 -9.20 23.60 15.96
C GLU A 265 -8.28 23.22 17.14
N GLU A 266 -7.68 22.03 17.07
CA GLU A 266 -6.82 21.49 18.12
C GLU A 266 -5.33 21.75 17.84
N ASN A 267 -4.51 21.71 18.88
CA ASN A 267 -3.05 21.80 18.73
C ASN A 267 -2.49 20.51 18.11
N CYS A 268 -1.45 20.64 17.29
CA CYS A 268 -0.74 19.50 16.71
C CYS A 268 0.77 19.69 16.79
N GLY A 269 1.48 18.68 17.29
CA GLY A 269 2.95 18.63 17.23
C GLY A 269 3.40 17.94 15.95
N ILE A 270 4.32 18.51 15.18
CA ILE A 270 4.83 17.84 13.97
C ILE A 270 6.35 17.92 13.83
N PHE A 271 6.91 16.88 13.20
CA PHE A 271 8.27 16.89 12.66
C PHE A 271 8.26 16.49 11.19
N THR A 272 9.05 17.21 10.37
CA THR A 272 9.42 16.82 9.02
C THR A 272 10.86 17.23 8.72
N ALA A 273 11.59 16.47 7.90
CA ALA A 273 12.93 16.85 7.47
C ALA A 273 12.88 18.07 6.51
N GLU A 274 11.77 18.21 5.80
CA GLU A 274 11.50 19.28 4.82
C GLU A 274 10.92 20.53 5.52
N GLN A 275 11.80 21.32 6.16
CA GLN A 275 11.39 22.46 6.99
C GLN A 275 10.89 23.68 6.20
N GLU A 276 11.23 23.81 4.91
CA GLU A 276 10.82 24.95 4.07
C GLU A 276 9.29 25.03 3.92
N GLN A 277 8.64 23.87 3.88
CA GLN A 277 7.22 23.65 3.67
C GLN A 277 6.41 23.96 4.94
N PHE A 278 7.07 23.99 6.11
CA PHE A 278 6.42 24.19 7.41
C PHE A 278 5.67 25.53 7.49
N GLY A 279 6.23 26.59 6.92
CA GLY A 279 5.59 27.91 6.88
C GLY A 279 4.31 27.93 6.04
N ALA A 280 4.29 27.17 4.93
CA ALA A 280 3.10 27.05 4.09
C ALA A 280 2.02 26.20 4.78
N LEU A 281 2.39 25.10 5.42
CA LEU A 281 1.47 24.26 6.19
C LEU A 281 0.76 25.03 7.31
N LYS A 282 1.48 25.89 8.03
CA LYS A 282 0.88 26.79 9.04
C LYS A 282 -0.16 27.74 8.48
N LYS A 283 0.01 28.21 7.23
CA LYS A 283 -0.95 29.09 6.56
C LYS A 283 -2.17 28.33 6.08
N ILE A 284 -1.95 27.17 5.44
CA ILE A 284 -3.03 26.30 4.92
C ILE A 284 -3.92 25.81 6.06
N TYR A 285 -3.32 25.34 7.15
CA TYR A 285 -4.02 24.77 8.30
C TYR A 285 -4.10 25.76 9.47
N GLY A 286 -4.32 27.05 9.18
CA GLY A 286 -4.22 28.14 10.17
C GLY A 286 -5.15 28.08 11.38
N ARG A 287 -6.16 27.20 11.37
CA ARG A 287 -7.04 26.94 12.52
C ARG A 287 -6.43 26.02 13.58
N THR A 288 -5.40 25.25 13.23
CA THR A 288 -4.64 24.45 14.21
C THR A 288 -3.37 25.17 14.61
N LYS A 289 -3.05 25.15 15.91
CA LYS A 289 -1.75 25.60 16.39
C LYS A 289 -0.71 24.50 16.15
N ILE A 290 0.01 24.64 15.04
CA ILE A 290 1.11 23.73 14.69
C ILE A 290 2.37 24.08 15.46
N THR A 291 2.84 23.15 16.29
CA THR A 291 4.11 23.24 17.02
C THR A 291 5.15 22.34 16.35
N GLY A 292 6.26 22.91 15.91
CA GLY A 292 7.36 22.14 15.32
C GLY A 292 8.18 21.47 16.40
N MET A 293 8.53 20.20 16.20
CA MET A 293 9.52 19.51 17.01
C MET A 293 10.91 19.76 16.42
N MET A 294 11.90 19.98 17.29
CA MET A 294 13.28 20.27 16.89
C MET A 294 14.23 19.23 17.48
N ASP A 295 15.41 19.07 16.87
CA ASP A 295 16.47 18.24 17.42
C ASP A 295 16.87 18.70 18.83
N GLY A 296 17.02 17.75 19.75
CA GLY A 296 17.34 17.98 21.16
C GLY A 296 16.21 18.58 22.00
N SER A 297 15.02 18.78 21.42
CA SER A 297 13.88 19.36 22.14
C SER A 297 12.88 18.31 22.62
N ALA A 298 12.10 18.67 23.63
CA ALA A 298 10.99 17.84 24.10
C ALA A 298 9.84 17.81 23.07
N LEU A 299 9.12 16.68 22.98
CA LEU A 299 7.94 16.55 22.15
C LEU A 299 6.84 17.52 22.64
N SER A 300 6.07 18.08 21.69
CA SER A 300 5.12 19.16 21.98
C SER A 300 4.04 18.78 23.01
N HIS A 301 3.57 17.53 22.98
CA HIS A 301 2.53 17.01 23.87
C HIS A 301 3.02 15.89 24.80
N ALA A 302 4.31 15.55 24.76
CA ALA A 302 4.94 14.57 25.65
C ALA A 302 6.29 15.15 26.14
N ARG A 303 6.21 16.09 27.08
CA ARG A 303 7.36 16.93 27.49
C ARG A 303 8.45 16.15 28.22
N ASP A 304 8.13 14.97 28.73
CA ASP A 304 9.09 14.03 29.32
C ASP A 304 9.93 13.30 28.26
N VAL A 305 9.58 13.43 26.97
CA VAL A 305 10.25 12.77 25.85
C VAL A 305 11.01 13.77 25.00
N SER A 306 12.33 13.58 24.88
CA SER A 306 13.18 14.35 23.99
C SER A 306 13.39 13.62 22.65
N LEU A 307 13.34 14.37 21.56
CA LEU A 307 13.63 13.90 20.21
C LEU A 307 15.06 14.30 19.81
N PHE A 308 15.86 13.33 19.43
CA PHE A 308 17.18 13.55 18.82
C PHE A 308 17.20 13.05 17.39
N LEU A 309 17.90 13.75 16.51
CA LEU A 309 17.99 13.43 15.10
C LEU A 309 19.43 13.08 14.71
N SER A 310 19.56 12.11 13.82
CA SER A 310 20.85 11.82 13.19
C SER A 310 21.30 13.00 12.31
N ARG A 311 22.60 13.09 12.02
CA ARG A 311 23.16 14.16 11.17
C ARG A 311 22.52 14.30 9.79
N THR A 312 22.04 13.18 9.23
CA THR A 312 21.35 13.17 7.93
C THR A 312 19.83 13.16 8.07
N GLN A 313 19.31 13.24 9.30
CA GLN A 313 17.89 13.11 9.64
C GLN A 313 17.25 11.82 9.13
N SER A 314 18.06 10.78 8.90
CA SER A 314 17.60 9.46 8.46
C SER A 314 17.00 8.61 9.57
N HIS A 315 17.47 8.84 10.80
CA HIS A 315 17.02 8.20 12.03
C HIS A 315 16.72 9.25 13.10
N GLY A 316 15.77 8.92 13.96
CA GLY A 316 15.45 9.64 15.19
C GLY A 316 15.68 8.77 16.42
N VAL A 317 15.89 9.39 17.57
CA VAL A 317 15.95 8.73 18.87
C VAL A 317 15.00 9.44 19.84
N PHE A 318 14.09 8.68 20.44
CA PHE A 318 13.37 9.14 21.63
C PHE A 318 14.22 8.85 22.86
N SER A 319 14.39 9.85 23.73
CA SER A 319 15.16 9.73 24.96
C SER A 319 14.35 10.28 26.13
N TYR A 320 14.09 9.44 27.14
CA TYR A 320 13.27 9.82 28.30
C TYR A 320 13.46 8.92 29.51
N LYS A 321 13.05 9.41 30.68
CA LYS A 321 12.95 8.60 31.89
C LYS A 321 11.62 7.85 31.90
N MET A 322 11.66 6.54 32.11
CA MET A 322 10.46 5.71 32.19
C MET A 322 9.61 6.03 33.42
N SER A 323 10.27 6.32 34.56
CA SER A 323 9.64 6.80 35.79
C SER A 323 10.34 8.07 36.28
N PRO A 324 9.64 8.96 37.01
CA PRO A 324 10.25 10.19 37.54
C PRO A 324 11.46 9.94 38.45
N GLY A 325 11.49 8.79 39.13
CA GLY A 325 12.59 8.37 40.02
C GLY A 325 13.74 7.63 39.34
N SER A 326 13.63 7.27 38.05
CA SER A 326 14.73 6.61 37.34
C SER A 326 15.89 7.56 37.11
N ASP A 327 17.11 7.14 37.43
CA ASP A 327 18.32 7.90 37.12
C ASP A 327 18.72 7.82 35.65
N ARG A 328 18.20 6.82 34.93
CA ARG A 328 18.61 6.49 33.57
C ARG A 328 17.56 6.85 32.53
N MET A 329 18.03 7.41 31.42
CA MET A 329 17.22 7.61 30.21
C MET A 329 17.17 6.32 29.38
N VAL A 330 15.98 5.93 28.97
CA VAL A 330 15.75 4.94 27.92
C VAL A 330 15.89 5.63 26.56
N GLN A 331 16.64 4.99 25.65
CA GLN A 331 16.87 5.49 24.31
C GLN A 331 16.30 4.52 23.27
N ILE A 332 15.39 5.03 22.44
CA ILE A 332 14.70 4.26 21.41
C ILE A 332 14.99 4.85 20.04
N GLN A 333 15.76 4.15 19.21
CA GLN A 333 16.09 4.56 17.84
C GLN A 333 15.03 4.07 16.86
N PHE A 334 14.59 4.92 15.94
CA PHE A 334 13.65 4.56 14.88
C PHE A 334 14.04 5.19 13.52
N PRO A 335 13.68 4.55 12.40
CA PRO A 335 13.93 5.09 11.08
C PRO A 335 12.94 6.21 10.76
N LEU A 336 13.45 7.34 10.30
CA LEU A 336 12.66 8.41 9.67
C LEU A 336 12.55 8.14 8.17
N GLY A 337 13.64 7.66 7.56
CA GLY A 337 13.82 7.49 6.12
C GLY A 337 14.81 8.50 5.56
N GLY A 338 15.36 8.27 4.37
CA GLY A 338 16.21 9.23 3.67
C GLY A 338 17.23 8.59 2.73
N ALA A 339 17.73 9.36 1.76
CA ALA A 339 18.64 8.86 0.73
C ALA A 339 20.03 8.45 1.26
N LYS A 340 20.48 9.07 2.36
CA LYS A 340 21.75 8.72 3.04
C LYS A 340 21.47 8.34 4.48
N GLN A 341 21.60 7.05 4.79
CA GLN A 341 21.48 6.54 6.16
C GLN A 341 22.72 6.93 6.98
N SER A 342 22.49 7.46 8.17
CA SER A 342 23.52 7.76 9.17
C SER A 342 22.99 7.44 10.56
N TYR A 343 23.72 6.60 11.28
CA TYR A 343 23.48 6.27 12.68
C TYR A 343 24.28 7.17 13.64
N LYS A 344 24.88 8.25 13.13
CA LYS A 344 25.63 9.22 13.94
C LYS A 344 24.71 10.34 14.41
N PHE A 345 24.64 10.49 15.74
CA PHE A 345 23.96 11.57 16.45
C PHE A 345 25.00 12.42 17.17
N ASP A 346 24.67 13.69 17.43
CA ASP A 346 25.60 14.60 18.11
C ASP A 346 25.57 14.45 19.64
N PHE A 347 24.41 14.12 20.21
CA PHE A 347 24.20 14.09 21.68
C PHE A 347 23.92 12.71 22.26
N VAL A 348 23.59 11.73 21.42
CA VAL A 348 23.22 10.38 21.84
C VAL A 348 24.19 9.38 21.22
N ARG A 349 24.54 8.31 21.94
CA ARG A 349 25.48 7.31 21.45
C ARG A 349 24.92 5.91 21.64
N PRO A 350 25.20 4.98 20.71
CA PRO A 350 24.87 3.57 20.89
C PRO A 350 25.70 2.96 22.05
N PRO A 351 25.26 1.82 22.61
CA PRO A 351 24.08 1.06 22.20
C PRO A 351 22.78 1.67 22.70
N HIS A 352 21.77 1.73 21.83
CA HIS A 352 20.41 2.13 22.20
C HIS A 352 19.68 0.98 22.90
N ASP A 353 18.72 1.29 23.76
CA ASP A 353 17.98 0.25 24.50
C ASP A 353 17.04 -0.52 23.56
N LEU A 354 16.38 0.19 22.64
CA LEU A 354 15.53 -0.38 21.59
C LEU A 354 15.84 0.27 20.24
N SER A 355 15.97 -0.52 19.18
CA SER A 355 16.16 -0.02 17.82
C SER A 355 15.15 -0.66 16.86
N PHE A 356 14.58 0.15 15.96
CA PHE A 356 13.80 -0.33 14.83
C PHE A 356 14.65 -0.31 13.56
N GLU A 357 14.65 -1.40 12.80
CA GLU A 357 15.42 -1.52 11.56
C GLU A 357 14.59 -2.14 10.44
N SER A 358 14.83 -1.74 9.20
CA SER A 358 14.25 -2.35 8.01
C SER A 358 15.34 -3.19 7.34
N ILE A 359 15.04 -4.44 7.01
CA ILE A 359 16.01 -5.32 6.33
C ILE A 359 15.83 -5.15 4.82
N HIS A 360 16.85 -4.73 4.10
CA HIS A 360 16.79 -4.61 2.63
C HIS A 360 17.48 -5.79 1.94
N SER A 361 18.44 -6.42 2.62
CA SER A 361 19.17 -7.58 2.10
C SER A 361 19.48 -8.63 3.18
N ALA A 362 19.79 -9.86 2.76
CA ALA A 362 20.25 -10.89 3.68
C ALA A 362 21.59 -10.55 4.36
N LYS A 363 22.37 -9.64 3.77
CA LYS A 363 23.63 -9.15 4.34
C LYS A 363 23.36 -8.23 5.53
N ASP A 364 22.36 -7.36 5.43
CA ASP A 364 21.98 -6.42 6.49
C ASP A 364 21.70 -7.18 7.79
N PHE A 365 21.08 -8.35 7.71
CA PHE A 365 20.83 -9.19 8.88
C PHE A 365 22.12 -9.54 9.66
N LYS A 366 23.22 -9.83 8.95
CA LYS A 366 24.51 -10.13 9.59
C LYS A 366 25.16 -8.90 10.18
N GLU A 367 24.87 -7.72 9.63
CA GLU A 367 25.43 -6.43 10.03
C GLU A 367 24.58 -5.67 11.06
N LEU A 368 23.38 -6.17 11.38
CA LEU A 368 22.54 -5.64 12.46
C LEU A 368 23.34 -5.57 13.76
N GLY A 369 23.56 -4.34 14.23
CA GLY A 369 24.23 -4.03 15.48
C GLY A 369 23.93 -2.59 15.88
N GLY A 370 23.96 -2.29 17.19
CA GLY A 370 23.77 -0.93 17.70
C GLY A 370 22.60 -0.75 18.68
N GLY A 371 21.67 -1.70 18.74
CA GLY A 371 20.62 -1.76 19.77
C GLY A 371 20.78 -2.98 20.68
N ARG A 372 20.27 -2.90 21.91
CA ARG A 372 20.16 -4.05 22.83
C ARG A 372 19.01 -4.97 22.50
N LEU A 373 17.89 -4.39 22.06
CA LEU A 373 16.81 -5.09 21.41
C LEU A 373 16.59 -4.44 20.03
N ILE A 374 16.55 -5.26 18.99
CA ILE A 374 16.34 -4.82 17.61
C ILE A 374 15.03 -5.43 17.11
N LEU A 375 14.07 -4.57 16.79
CA LEU A 375 12.81 -4.94 16.18
C LEU A 375 12.86 -4.63 14.69
N THR A 376 12.63 -5.64 13.86
CA THR A 376 12.87 -5.54 12.42
C THR A 376 11.58 -5.58 11.61
N THR A 377 11.61 -4.98 10.42
CA THR A 377 10.61 -5.23 9.37
C THR A 377 11.27 -5.82 8.13
N ALA A 378 10.45 -6.36 7.23
CA ALA A 378 10.92 -6.97 6.00
C ALA A 378 11.58 -5.99 5.02
N GLY A 379 11.46 -4.67 5.20
CA GLY A 379 12.05 -3.70 4.28
C GLY A 379 11.85 -4.10 2.81
N GLN A 380 12.92 -4.02 2.01
CA GLN A 380 12.88 -4.39 0.60
C GLN A 380 13.19 -5.88 0.34
N ILE A 381 13.55 -6.66 1.37
CA ILE A 381 13.81 -8.09 1.16
C ILE A 381 12.48 -8.82 0.88
N ALA A 382 12.52 -9.80 -0.03
CA ALA A 382 11.37 -10.64 -0.32
C ALA A 382 10.86 -11.32 0.98
N LEU A 383 9.54 -11.29 1.19
CA LEU A 383 8.92 -11.78 2.44
C LEU A 383 9.33 -13.24 2.75
N ASP A 384 9.33 -14.11 1.74
CA ASP A 384 9.77 -15.50 1.89
C ASP A 384 11.22 -15.64 2.38
N GLN A 385 12.10 -14.73 1.96
CA GLN A 385 13.50 -14.73 2.40
C GLN A 385 13.64 -14.15 3.81
N TYR A 386 12.86 -13.13 4.15
CA TYR A 386 12.77 -12.56 5.49
C TYR A 386 12.27 -13.59 6.50
N GLU A 387 11.18 -14.27 6.17
CA GLU A 387 10.53 -15.31 6.99
C GLU A 387 11.41 -16.54 7.24
N LYS A 388 12.35 -16.82 6.33
CA LYS A 388 13.32 -17.93 6.46
C LYS A 388 14.47 -17.61 7.42
N GLN A 389 14.68 -16.34 7.80
CA GLN A 389 15.72 -15.97 8.74
C GLN A 389 15.47 -16.61 10.11
N ARG A 390 16.55 -16.97 10.81
CA ARG A 390 16.47 -17.50 12.17
C ARG A 390 16.37 -16.36 13.16
N LEU A 391 15.62 -16.56 14.24
CA LEU A 391 15.64 -15.62 15.37
C LEU A 391 17.05 -15.55 15.96
N ARG A 392 17.39 -14.41 16.58
CA ARG A 392 18.60 -14.25 17.38
C ARG A 392 18.21 -13.70 18.75
N PRO A 393 19.05 -13.87 19.78
CA PRO A 393 18.70 -13.48 21.16
C PRO A 393 18.16 -12.06 21.35
N ASP A 394 18.45 -11.13 20.45
CA ASP A 394 18.08 -9.71 20.57
C ASP A 394 17.42 -9.15 19.31
N VAL A 395 17.06 -10.01 18.34
CA VAL A 395 16.56 -9.57 17.03
C VAL A 395 15.27 -10.29 16.72
N TYR A 396 14.17 -9.53 16.71
CA TYR A 396 12.83 -10.06 16.52
C TYR A 396 12.10 -9.29 15.41
N PRO A 397 11.27 -9.96 14.61
CA PRO A 397 10.38 -9.26 13.70
C PRO A 397 9.28 -8.53 14.46
N LEU A 398 8.91 -7.33 13.99
CA LEU A 398 7.72 -6.63 14.46
C LEU A 398 6.46 -7.41 14.07
N VAL A 399 5.54 -7.56 15.01
CA VAL A 399 4.28 -8.27 14.78
C VAL A 399 3.16 -7.25 14.60
N ALA A 400 2.50 -7.30 13.46
CA ALA A 400 1.46 -6.34 13.09
C ALA A 400 0.22 -6.47 14.00
N GLY A 401 -0.36 -5.33 14.37
CA GLY A 401 -1.57 -5.23 15.18
C GLY A 401 -1.41 -5.64 16.65
N ARG A 402 -0.17 -5.81 17.11
CA ARG A 402 0.16 -6.17 18.49
C ARG A 402 0.76 -4.99 19.23
N GLU A 403 0.30 -4.79 20.46
CA GLU A 403 0.77 -3.74 21.34
C GLU A 403 2.06 -4.17 22.05
N TYR A 404 3.02 -3.24 22.11
CA TYR A 404 4.28 -3.36 22.81
C TYR A 404 4.26 -2.38 23.99
N LYS A 405 4.10 -2.89 25.21
CA LYS A 405 4.12 -2.12 26.45
C LYS A 405 5.54 -2.01 26.98
N LEU A 406 5.91 -0.81 27.40
CA LEU A 406 7.26 -0.50 27.84
C LEU A 406 7.31 -0.45 29.37
N TYR A 407 8.29 -1.15 29.93
CA TYR A 407 8.52 -1.22 31.38
C TYR A 407 9.99 -0.98 31.70
N SER A 408 10.26 -0.40 32.86
CA SER A 408 11.61 -0.23 33.37
C SER A 408 11.57 -0.28 34.89
N SER A 409 12.47 -1.06 35.48
CA SER A 409 12.71 -1.08 36.90
C SER A 409 14.17 -1.45 37.15
N ASP A 410 14.69 -1.04 38.31
CA ASP A 410 15.96 -1.50 38.84
C ASP A 410 15.75 -2.55 39.96
N GLU A 411 14.51 -2.75 40.40
CA GLU A 411 14.13 -3.70 41.44
C GLU A 411 13.96 -5.10 40.85
N VAL A 412 14.66 -6.08 41.43
CA VAL A 412 14.66 -7.47 40.95
C VAL A 412 13.28 -8.09 41.08
N GLU A 413 12.57 -7.80 42.17
CA GLU A 413 11.23 -8.31 42.45
C GLU A 413 10.24 -7.86 41.38
N THR A 414 10.22 -6.55 41.07
CA THR A 414 9.35 -5.97 40.06
C THR A 414 9.61 -6.57 38.67
N ILE A 415 10.88 -6.75 38.28
CA ILE A 415 11.23 -7.39 37.01
C ILE A 415 10.83 -8.87 36.99
N ALA A 416 11.01 -9.57 38.12
CA ALA A 416 10.61 -10.97 38.28
C ALA A 416 9.11 -11.15 38.08
N GLU A 417 8.28 -10.27 38.66
CA GLU A 417 6.83 -10.29 38.48
C GLU A 417 6.43 -10.12 37.01
N TRP A 418 7.04 -9.17 36.30
CA TRP A 418 6.78 -9.00 34.87
C TRP A 418 7.19 -10.23 34.05
N LEU A 419 8.36 -10.83 34.35
CA LEU A 419 8.81 -12.06 33.71
C LEU A 419 7.86 -13.23 33.95
N LEU A 420 7.37 -13.38 35.18
CA LEU A 420 6.41 -14.42 35.54
C LEU A 420 5.05 -14.22 34.86
N SER A 421 4.65 -12.98 34.59
CA SER A 421 3.39 -12.68 33.90
C SER A 421 3.29 -13.30 32.50
N GLY A 422 4.43 -13.52 31.83
CA GLY A 422 4.49 -14.23 30.55
C GLY A 422 4.14 -15.72 30.61
N PHE A 423 4.01 -16.28 31.82
CA PHE A 423 3.64 -17.67 32.08
C PHE A 423 2.31 -17.81 32.82
N GLU A 424 1.60 -16.72 33.08
CA GLU A 424 0.27 -16.76 33.70
C GLU A 424 -0.66 -17.71 32.93
N ASN A 425 -1.48 -18.46 33.66
CA ASN A 425 -2.42 -19.46 33.13
C ASN A 425 -1.77 -20.67 32.44
N ARG A 426 -0.45 -20.86 32.58
CA ARG A 426 0.25 -22.07 32.12
C ARG A 426 0.45 -23.07 33.25
N ALA A 427 0.50 -24.36 32.92
CA ALA A 427 0.72 -25.42 33.89
C ALA A 427 2.12 -25.35 34.52
N GLU A 428 3.09 -24.76 33.82
CA GLU A 428 4.47 -24.61 34.26
C GLU A 428 4.69 -23.42 35.20
N TYR A 429 3.68 -22.57 35.41
CA TYR A 429 3.81 -21.31 36.15
C TYR A 429 4.42 -21.50 37.53
N ASP A 430 3.93 -22.47 38.32
CA ASP A 430 4.40 -22.69 39.69
C ASP A 430 5.86 -23.13 39.74
N ILE A 431 6.30 -23.98 38.80
CA ILE A 431 7.71 -24.43 38.70
C ILE A 431 8.62 -23.24 38.38
N ILE A 432 8.21 -22.42 37.41
CA ILE A 432 8.98 -21.25 36.99
C ILE A 432 9.01 -20.19 38.09
N ARG A 433 7.89 -19.97 38.79
CA ARG A 433 7.78 -19.07 39.93
C ARG A 433 8.69 -19.52 41.06
N ASN A 434 8.65 -20.80 41.45
CA ASN A 434 9.52 -21.34 42.49
C ASN A 434 11.00 -21.17 42.13
N PHE A 435 11.37 -21.46 40.88
CA PHE A 435 12.72 -21.22 40.39
C PHE A 435 13.11 -19.74 40.45
N MET A 436 12.23 -18.82 40.04
CA MET A 436 12.49 -17.39 40.08
C MET A 436 12.69 -16.88 41.52
N MET A 437 11.86 -17.33 42.46
CA MET A 437 11.98 -16.97 43.89
C MET A 437 13.31 -17.46 44.49
N LEU A 438 13.75 -18.68 44.18
CA LEU A 438 15.06 -19.18 44.64
C LEU A 438 16.23 -18.33 44.12
N ASN A 439 16.06 -17.67 42.97
CA ASN A 439 17.07 -16.81 42.36
C ASN A 439 16.99 -15.34 42.83
N SER A 440 15.87 -14.89 43.40
CA SER A 440 15.77 -13.54 44.00
C SER A 440 16.48 -13.45 45.36
N GLY A 441 16.90 -14.57 45.93
CA GLY A 441 17.63 -14.62 47.21
C GLY A 441 16.73 -14.77 48.44
N ILE A 442 15.41 -14.78 48.25
CA ILE A 442 14.42 -15.11 49.27
C ILE A 442 14.39 -16.65 49.35
N ASP A 443 14.93 -17.24 50.42
CA ASP A 443 14.96 -18.70 50.67
C ASP A 443 15.93 -19.54 49.82
N PHE A 444 17.14 -19.04 49.56
CA PHE A 444 18.14 -19.79 48.79
C PHE A 444 18.59 -21.10 49.49
N SER A 445 18.37 -22.24 48.82
CA SER A 445 19.00 -23.52 49.12
C SER A 445 19.65 -24.11 47.85
N PRO A 446 20.94 -24.49 47.88
CA PRO A 446 21.61 -25.12 46.73
C PRO A 446 20.93 -26.40 46.24
N GLU A 447 20.33 -27.17 47.16
CA GLU A 447 19.60 -28.40 46.87
C GLU A 447 18.27 -28.09 46.19
N ALA A 448 17.49 -27.15 46.76
CA ALA A 448 16.24 -26.71 46.16
C ALA A 448 16.44 -26.10 44.76
N LEU A 449 17.53 -25.37 44.56
CA LEU A 449 17.91 -24.84 43.24
C LEU A 449 18.24 -25.97 42.26
N ALA A 450 18.97 -26.99 42.70
CA ALA A 450 19.29 -28.14 41.85
C ALA A 450 18.03 -28.91 41.44
N ASP A 451 17.07 -29.08 42.37
CA ASP A 451 15.80 -29.73 42.11
C ASP A 451 14.95 -28.90 41.14
N ALA A 452 14.80 -27.59 41.37
CA ALA A 452 14.08 -26.69 40.48
C ALA A 452 14.68 -26.65 39.06
N LEU A 453 16.01 -26.66 38.93
CA LEU A 453 16.70 -26.76 37.63
C LEU A 453 16.41 -28.10 36.93
N ASN A 454 16.35 -29.20 37.67
CA ASN A 454 16.01 -30.51 37.11
C ASN A 454 14.54 -30.58 36.69
N GLU A 455 13.62 -30.02 37.48
CA GLU A 455 12.21 -29.91 37.14
C GLU A 455 12.01 -29.09 35.86
N LEU A 456 12.58 -27.89 35.78
CA LEU A 456 12.56 -27.06 34.57
C LEU A 456 13.14 -27.79 33.35
N ARG A 457 14.20 -28.58 33.55
CA ARG A 457 14.79 -29.40 32.48
C ARG A 457 13.84 -30.50 32.01
N ASN A 458 12.96 -30.99 32.85
CA ASN A 458 12.05 -32.07 32.50
C ASN A 458 10.69 -31.57 32.00
N ILE A 459 10.43 -30.26 32.00
CA ILE A 459 9.20 -29.69 31.45
C ILE A 459 9.02 -30.13 29.98
N PRO A 460 7.87 -30.73 29.64
CA PRO A 460 7.52 -31.06 28.27
C PRO A 460 7.13 -29.79 27.53
N VAL A 461 8.09 -29.15 26.88
CA VAL A 461 7.82 -27.91 26.15
C VAL A 461 7.28 -28.22 24.74
N PRO A 462 6.11 -27.68 24.35
CA PRO A 462 5.56 -27.86 23.00
C PRO A 462 6.54 -27.32 21.96
N ARG A 463 6.92 -28.13 20.96
CA ARG A 463 7.95 -27.77 19.97
C ARG A 463 7.62 -26.50 19.16
N GLU A 464 6.35 -26.14 19.09
CA GLU A 464 5.82 -25.05 18.27
C GLU A 464 5.54 -23.77 19.06
N ASP A 465 5.69 -23.78 20.39
CA ASP A 465 5.37 -22.63 21.25
C ASP A 465 6.56 -21.66 21.36
N VAL A 466 6.75 -20.85 20.32
CA VAL A 466 7.83 -19.84 20.25
C VAL A 466 7.78 -18.86 21.43
N ALA A 467 6.58 -18.48 21.89
CA ALA A 467 6.37 -17.54 22.98
C ALA A 467 6.92 -18.09 24.30
N PHE A 468 6.60 -19.34 24.64
CA PHE A 468 7.12 -20.00 25.83
C PHE A 468 8.65 -20.05 25.83
N PHE A 469 9.25 -20.48 24.72
CA PHE A 469 10.70 -20.60 24.64
C PHE A 469 11.40 -19.25 24.75
N ASN A 470 10.85 -18.23 24.10
CA ASN A 470 11.36 -16.87 24.22
C ASN A 470 11.29 -16.38 25.67
N ASN A 471 10.13 -16.49 26.32
CA ASN A 471 9.95 -16.05 27.70
C ASN A 471 10.89 -16.78 28.66
N LEU A 472 11.06 -18.10 28.48
CA LEU A 472 11.99 -18.88 29.31
C LEU A 472 13.45 -18.46 29.06
N GLY A 473 13.81 -18.19 27.80
CA GLY A 473 15.11 -17.65 27.45
C GLY A 473 15.38 -16.29 28.09
N MET A 474 14.40 -15.37 28.06
CA MET A 474 14.51 -14.05 28.69
C MET A 474 14.63 -14.15 30.22
N LEU A 475 13.84 -15.02 30.86
CA LEU A 475 13.92 -15.26 32.31
C LEU A 475 15.30 -15.80 32.70
N LEU A 476 15.80 -16.79 31.96
CA LEU A 476 17.13 -17.33 32.23
C LEU A 476 18.19 -16.24 32.03
N ARG A 477 18.17 -15.49 30.91
CA ARG A 477 19.09 -14.36 30.70
C ARG A 477 19.08 -13.38 31.86
N PHE A 478 17.90 -12.97 32.33
CA PHE A 478 17.78 -12.07 33.48
C PHE A 478 18.49 -12.65 34.73
N ILE A 479 18.25 -13.92 35.05
CA ILE A 479 18.91 -14.59 36.19
C ILE A 479 20.43 -14.57 36.08
N ARG A 480 20.99 -14.70 34.86
CA ARG A 480 22.44 -14.62 34.63
C ARG A 480 23.02 -13.26 35.02
N HIS A 481 22.21 -12.20 34.89
CA HIS A 481 22.61 -10.82 35.22
C HIS A 481 22.46 -10.49 36.70
N LEU A 482 21.83 -11.34 37.51
CA LEU A 482 21.71 -11.11 38.94
C LEU A 482 23.10 -11.12 39.62
N PRO A 483 23.42 -10.17 40.51
CA PRO A 483 24.75 -10.04 41.13
C PRO A 483 25.25 -11.29 41.87
N HIS A 484 24.32 -12.13 42.32
CA HIS A 484 24.62 -13.33 43.08
C HIS A 484 24.75 -14.59 42.22
N PHE A 485 24.48 -14.55 40.92
CA PHE A 485 24.51 -15.73 40.04
C PHE A 485 25.84 -16.49 40.14
N GLU A 486 26.97 -15.79 40.06
CA GLU A 486 28.29 -16.42 40.15
C GLU A 486 28.60 -17.00 41.54
N LYS A 487 28.02 -16.42 42.59
CA LYS A 487 28.20 -16.83 43.99
C LYS A 487 27.32 -18.01 44.37
N ILE A 488 26.11 -18.07 43.80
CA ILE A 488 25.06 -19.04 44.13
C ILE A 488 25.20 -20.33 43.30
N TYR A 489 25.56 -20.22 42.01
CA TYR A 489 25.62 -21.37 41.13
C TYR A 489 26.97 -22.08 41.20
N ASP A 490 26.99 -23.25 41.84
CA ASP A 490 28.11 -24.18 41.77
C ASP A 490 28.35 -24.70 40.33
N LYS A 491 29.47 -25.39 40.10
CA LYS A 491 29.83 -25.89 38.76
C LYS A 491 28.76 -26.82 38.18
N ARG A 492 28.08 -27.61 39.02
CA ARG A 492 27.06 -28.58 38.60
C ARG A 492 25.78 -27.87 38.14
N ASN A 493 25.22 -27.00 38.96
CA ASN A 493 24.01 -26.24 38.68
C ASN A 493 24.23 -25.29 37.50
N ARG A 494 25.42 -24.68 37.38
CA ARG A 494 25.80 -23.86 36.22
C ARG A 494 25.77 -24.66 34.92
N ASN A 495 26.27 -25.89 34.91
CA ASN A 495 26.21 -26.75 33.72
C ASN A 495 24.77 -27.11 33.33
N VAL A 496 23.87 -27.31 34.30
CA VAL A 496 22.45 -27.58 34.01
C VAL A 496 21.78 -26.32 33.47
N TYR A 497 22.03 -25.17 34.10
CA TYR A 497 21.53 -23.87 33.69
C TYR A 497 21.98 -23.52 32.26
N GLU A 498 23.25 -23.69 31.90
CA GLU A 498 23.74 -23.41 30.55
C GLU A 498 23.10 -24.32 29.49
N ARG A 499 22.80 -25.58 29.84
CA ARG A 499 22.03 -26.48 28.96
C ARG A 499 20.59 -26.02 28.81
N LEU A 500 19.97 -25.53 29.87
CA LEU A 500 18.62 -24.95 29.83
C LEU A 500 18.60 -23.70 28.95
N LEU A 501 19.53 -22.77 29.16
CA LEU A 501 19.66 -21.55 28.37
C LEU A 501 19.86 -21.87 26.87
N LYS A 502 20.73 -22.83 26.55
CA LYS A 502 20.91 -23.31 25.18
C LYS A 502 19.64 -23.95 24.61
N ARG A 503 18.89 -24.70 25.42
CA ARG A 503 17.62 -25.32 25.02
C ARG A 503 16.53 -24.27 24.78
N SER A 504 16.51 -23.19 25.56
CA SER A 504 15.55 -22.09 25.45
C SER A 504 15.95 -21.03 24.43
N ASN A 505 17.04 -21.22 23.69
CA ASN A 505 17.44 -20.27 22.66
C ASN A 505 16.37 -20.18 21.57
N ALA A 506 16.04 -18.96 21.17
CA ALA A 506 15.09 -18.66 20.12
C ALA A 506 15.65 -19.00 18.72
N ASP A 507 16.96 -19.17 18.56
CA ASP A 507 17.65 -19.39 17.27
C ASP A 507 17.24 -20.64 16.47
N ARG A 508 16.54 -21.57 17.11
CA ARG A 508 15.93 -22.73 16.46
C ARG A 508 14.64 -22.40 15.73
N PHE A 509 14.00 -21.28 16.07
CA PHE A 509 12.82 -20.76 15.40
C PHE A 509 13.22 -19.79 14.29
N ARG A 510 12.32 -19.67 13.32
CA ARG A 510 12.43 -18.72 12.22
C ARG A 510 11.52 -17.52 12.46
N PHE A 511 11.76 -16.48 11.69
CA PHE A 511 10.95 -15.26 11.70
C PHE A 511 9.47 -15.57 11.44
N ARG A 512 9.15 -16.49 10.53
CA ARG A 512 7.75 -16.93 10.30
C ARG A 512 7.07 -17.47 11.57
N ASP A 513 7.82 -18.16 12.42
CA ASP A 513 7.26 -18.80 13.61
C ASP A 513 6.90 -17.71 14.64
N TRP A 514 7.70 -16.65 14.71
CA TRP A 514 7.41 -15.45 15.51
C TRP A 514 6.28 -14.61 14.92
N LEU A 515 6.27 -14.40 13.60
CA LEU A 515 5.22 -13.64 12.92
C LEU A 515 3.85 -14.31 13.04
N ALA A 516 3.80 -15.64 13.20
CA ALA A 516 2.55 -16.37 13.49
C ALA A 516 1.85 -15.90 14.78
N LEU A 517 2.58 -15.24 15.71
CA LEU A 517 2.00 -14.59 16.88
C LEU A 517 0.99 -13.48 16.51
N GLU A 518 1.01 -12.96 15.29
CA GLU A 518 -0.03 -12.05 14.79
C GLU A 518 -1.44 -12.66 14.93
N ASN A 519 -1.58 -13.98 14.84
CA ASN A 519 -2.87 -14.66 14.89
C ASN A 519 -3.28 -15.11 16.30
N LEU A 520 -2.42 -14.89 17.31
CA LEU A 520 -2.67 -15.31 18.69
C LEU A 520 -3.01 -14.11 19.57
N PRO A 521 -3.86 -14.25 20.59
CA PRO A 521 -4.19 -13.16 21.49
C PRO A 521 -3.04 -12.92 22.45
N VAL A 522 -2.06 -12.13 21.99
CA VAL A 522 -0.87 -11.79 22.76
C VAL A 522 -0.60 -10.29 22.71
N GLU A 523 0.14 -9.81 23.70
CA GLU A 523 0.81 -8.52 23.72
C GLU A 523 2.30 -8.72 24.03
N PHE A 524 3.11 -7.71 23.75
CA PHE A 524 4.55 -7.75 24.01
C PHE A 524 4.91 -6.82 25.16
N HIS A 525 5.71 -7.31 26.10
CA HIS A 525 6.28 -6.50 27.18
C HIS A 525 7.76 -6.29 26.89
N VAL A 526 8.18 -5.05 26.71
CA VAL A 526 9.60 -4.68 26.54
C VAL A 526 10.10 -4.13 27.86
N ILE A 527 11.02 -4.84 28.49
CA ILE A 527 11.52 -4.54 29.83
C ILE A 527 12.96 -4.05 29.74
N PHE A 528 13.20 -2.81 30.16
CA PHE A 528 14.52 -2.22 30.28
C PHE A 528 15.09 -2.53 31.68
N VAL A 529 16.20 -3.28 31.73
CA VAL A 529 16.79 -3.78 32.98
C VAL A 529 18.02 -2.95 33.35
N GLY A 530 17.87 -1.87 34.12
CA GLY A 530 18.97 -0.97 34.54
C GLY A 530 19.86 -0.46 33.40
N GLY A 531 19.32 -0.49 32.18
CA GLY A 531 20.02 -0.59 30.91
C GLY A 531 21.36 -1.34 30.95
N GLN A 532 21.33 -2.57 31.42
CA GLN A 532 22.29 -3.60 31.08
C GLN A 532 21.75 -4.40 29.89
N ASP A 533 20.46 -4.74 29.96
CA ASP A 533 19.77 -5.56 28.97
C ASP A 533 18.39 -4.98 28.62
N THR A 534 17.80 -5.47 27.53
CA THR A 534 16.43 -5.16 27.14
C THR A 534 15.74 -6.44 26.71
N LEU A 535 14.75 -6.86 27.48
CA LEU A 535 14.05 -8.13 27.30
C LEU A 535 12.74 -7.90 26.57
N VAL A 536 12.35 -8.84 25.71
CA VAL A 536 11.01 -8.86 25.08
C VAL A 536 10.28 -10.12 25.49
N LEU A 537 9.12 -9.95 26.13
CA LEU A 537 8.26 -11.04 26.56
C LEU A 537 6.96 -11.05 25.75
N VAL A 538 6.41 -12.24 25.58
CA VAL A 538 5.11 -12.46 24.96
C VAL A 538 4.11 -12.80 26.05
N ARG A 539 3.15 -11.92 26.32
CA ARG A 539 2.11 -12.14 27.32
C ARG A 539 0.80 -12.55 26.65
N PRO A 540 0.13 -13.63 27.08
CA PRO A 540 -1.19 -13.96 26.59
C PRO A 540 -2.22 -12.91 27.04
N THR A 541 -3.15 -12.57 26.15
CA THR A 541 -4.26 -11.65 26.39
C THR A 541 -5.59 -12.32 26.06
N THR A 542 -6.69 -11.63 26.40
CA THR A 542 -8.03 -12.10 26.06
C THR A 542 -8.22 -12.11 24.54
N PRO A 543 -8.71 -13.20 23.94
CA PRO A 543 -8.98 -13.23 22.52
C PRO A 543 -10.05 -12.24 22.11
N GLU A 544 -9.75 -11.45 21.08
CA GLU A 544 -10.76 -10.64 20.41
C GLU A 544 -11.74 -11.58 19.70
N PRO A 545 -13.07 -11.45 19.93
CA PRO A 545 -14.06 -12.32 19.30
C PRO A 545 -14.07 -12.16 17.77
N VAL A 546 -13.76 -10.94 17.29
CA VAL A 546 -13.69 -10.57 15.89
C VAL A 546 -12.61 -9.51 15.68
N ARG A 547 -11.75 -9.71 14.69
CA ARG A 547 -10.91 -8.65 14.12
C ARG A 547 -11.71 -7.94 13.03
N PHE A 548 -12.02 -6.66 13.23
CA PHE A 548 -12.72 -5.86 12.23
C PHE A 548 -11.83 -5.64 11.02
N GLN A 549 -12.43 -5.69 9.83
CA GLN A 549 -11.78 -5.29 8.59
C GLN A 549 -12.64 -4.17 8.02
N ILE A 550 -12.01 -3.07 7.65
CA ILE A 550 -12.72 -1.91 7.08
C ILE A 550 -13.26 -2.27 5.69
N PRO A 551 -14.43 -1.71 5.28
CA PRO A 551 -14.94 -1.94 3.94
C PRO A 551 -13.91 -1.55 2.88
N PRO A 552 -13.72 -2.37 1.84
CA PRO A 552 -12.74 -2.07 0.81
C PRO A 552 -13.12 -0.79 0.05
N ALA A 553 -12.17 -0.26 -0.72
CA ALA A 553 -12.40 0.90 -1.56
C ALA A 553 -13.54 0.64 -2.58
N ALA A 554 -14.14 1.71 -3.09
CA ALA A 554 -15.31 1.61 -3.98
C ALA A 554 -15.01 0.75 -5.23
N GLU A 555 -13.79 0.83 -5.77
CA GLU A 555 -13.35 0.01 -6.92
C GLU A 555 -13.43 -1.49 -6.62
N ALA A 556 -12.96 -1.91 -5.45
CA ALA A 556 -12.98 -3.31 -5.04
C ALA A 556 -14.40 -3.79 -4.71
N VAL A 557 -15.25 -2.90 -4.16
CA VAL A 557 -16.68 -3.20 -3.97
C VAL A 557 -17.40 -3.39 -5.30
N GLU A 558 -17.07 -2.59 -6.31
CA GLU A 558 -17.63 -2.74 -7.66
C GLU A 558 -17.25 -4.08 -8.29
N GLN A 559 -16.02 -4.55 -8.08
CA GLN A 559 -15.52 -5.83 -8.60
C GLN A 559 -16.14 -7.05 -7.89
N ASP A 560 -16.30 -7.02 -6.56
CA ASP A 560 -16.95 -8.09 -5.79
C ASP A 560 -17.92 -7.54 -4.72
N PRO A 561 -19.16 -7.18 -5.10
CA PRO A 561 -20.14 -6.60 -4.19
C PRO A 561 -20.70 -7.61 -3.17
N LYS A 562 -20.35 -8.90 -3.27
CA LYS A 562 -20.85 -9.94 -2.35
C LYS A 562 -19.81 -10.34 -1.31
N HIS A 563 -18.54 -10.04 -1.51
CA HIS A 563 -17.46 -10.42 -0.61
C HIS A 563 -17.67 -9.89 0.81
N TYR A 564 -17.77 -8.57 0.93
CA TYR A 564 -17.77 -7.90 2.21
C TYR A 564 -19.05 -8.17 3.04
N PRO A 565 -20.26 -8.19 2.44
CA PRO A 565 -21.46 -8.63 3.17
C PRO A 565 -21.37 -10.06 3.73
N ARG A 566 -20.67 -10.98 3.02
CA ARG A 566 -20.43 -12.33 3.53
C ARG A 566 -19.48 -12.33 4.73
N LEU A 567 -18.46 -11.47 4.71
CA LEU A 567 -17.55 -11.27 5.84
C LEU A 567 -18.30 -10.74 7.06
N LEU A 568 -19.08 -9.66 6.90
CA LEU A 568 -19.88 -9.09 7.99
C LEU A 568 -20.80 -10.15 8.61
N LYS A 569 -21.53 -10.92 7.79
CA LYS A 569 -22.38 -12.01 8.27
C LYS A 569 -21.61 -13.09 9.05
N ARG A 570 -20.35 -13.37 8.68
CA ARG A 570 -19.49 -14.30 9.44
C ARG A 570 -19.09 -13.70 10.78
N GLN A 571 -18.75 -12.42 10.82
CA GLN A 571 -18.39 -11.69 12.03
C GLN A 571 -19.58 -11.56 13.00
N THR A 572 -20.78 -11.23 12.51
CA THR A 572 -22.01 -11.22 13.31
C THR A 572 -22.23 -12.58 13.97
N ARG A 573 -22.14 -13.66 13.20
CA ARG A 573 -22.28 -15.03 13.73
C ARG A 573 -21.21 -15.40 14.75
N ALA A 574 -19.99 -14.85 14.62
CA ALA A 574 -18.92 -15.06 15.58
C ALA A 574 -19.24 -14.34 16.90
N LEU A 575 -19.73 -13.10 16.85
CA LEU A 575 -20.16 -12.34 18.03
C LEU A 575 -21.36 -13.00 18.73
N ASP A 576 -22.36 -13.44 17.96
CA ASP A 576 -23.54 -14.13 18.51
C ASP A 576 -23.16 -15.42 19.26
N LYS A 577 -22.07 -16.10 18.85
CA LYS A 577 -21.54 -17.29 19.52
C LYS A 577 -20.58 -16.97 20.68
N GLY A 578 -19.81 -15.89 20.55
CA GLY A 578 -18.72 -15.52 21.46
C GLY A 578 -19.10 -14.60 22.61
N GLY A 579 -20.38 -14.19 22.71
CA GLY A 579 -20.89 -13.41 23.84
C GLY A 579 -20.83 -11.89 23.71
N ASP A 580 -20.91 -11.36 22.48
CA ASP A 580 -20.96 -9.91 22.12
C ASP A 580 -20.42 -8.94 23.19
N PRO A 581 -19.08 -8.84 23.33
CA PRO A 581 -18.50 -7.94 24.31
C PRO A 581 -18.89 -6.48 24.07
N PRO A 582 -18.88 -5.63 25.12
CA PRO A 582 -19.27 -4.23 25.01
C PRO A 582 -18.59 -3.51 23.84
N GLY A 583 -19.38 -2.79 23.04
CA GLY A 583 -18.90 -1.97 21.93
C GLY A 583 -18.68 -2.69 20.60
N TYR A 584 -18.64 -4.03 20.55
CA TYR A 584 -18.42 -4.76 19.29
C TYR A 584 -19.60 -4.62 18.33
N ARG A 585 -20.85 -4.66 18.82
CA ARG A 585 -22.03 -4.39 17.98
C ARG A 585 -22.02 -3.01 17.35
N ASN A 586 -21.67 -1.98 18.11
CA ASN A 586 -21.55 -0.61 17.58
C ASN A 586 -20.52 -0.52 16.46
N CYS A 587 -19.41 -1.26 16.59
CA CYS A 587 -18.39 -1.34 15.56
C CYS A 587 -18.89 -2.07 14.31
N MET A 588 -19.65 -3.16 14.47
CA MET A 588 -20.29 -3.86 13.34
C MET A 588 -21.28 -2.96 12.60
N ASP A 589 -22.16 -2.26 13.32
CA ASP A 589 -23.15 -1.35 12.74
C ASP A 589 -22.46 -0.21 11.97
N LEU A 590 -21.31 0.26 12.47
CA LEU A 590 -20.47 1.21 11.74
C LEU A 590 -19.89 0.61 10.45
N MET A 591 -19.38 -0.62 10.48
CA MET A 591 -18.84 -1.28 9.29
C MET A 591 -19.92 -1.48 8.21
N GLU A 592 -21.14 -1.83 8.61
CA GLU A 592 -22.31 -1.92 7.73
C GLU A 592 -22.60 -0.56 7.09
N ARG A 593 -22.67 0.51 7.90
CA ARG A 593 -22.92 1.86 7.41
C ARG A 593 -21.83 2.37 6.46
N LEU A 594 -20.56 2.12 6.78
CA LEU A 594 -19.45 2.49 5.89
C LEU A 594 -19.53 1.72 4.56
N TYR A 595 -19.91 0.45 4.60
CA TYR A 595 -20.11 -0.34 3.39
C TYR A 595 -21.26 0.20 2.52
N GLU A 596 -22.39 0.57 3.12
CA GLU A 596 -23.49 1.22 2.40
C GLU A 596 -23.04 2.50 1.70
N GLU A 597 -22.21 3.31 2.34
CA GLU A 597 -21.63 4.51 1.72
C GLU A 597 -20.68 4.15 0.56
N ARG A 598 -19.89 3.07 0.65
CA ARG A 598 -19.08 2.59 -0.49
C ARG A 598 -19.94 2.15 -1.67
N VAL A 599 -21.06 1.47 -1.42
CA VAL A 599 -22.02 1.09 -2.48
C VAL A 599 -22.60 2.33 -3.16
N LYS A 600 -22.98 3.37 -2.39
CA LYS A 600 -23.44 4.64 -2.97
C LYS A 600 -22.36 5.32 -3.82
N LEU A 601 -21.09 5.27 -3.42
CA LEU A 601 -19.98 5.80 -4.23
C LEU A 601 -19.84 5.03 -5.56
N VAL A 602 -20.03 3.71 -5.55
CA VAL A 602 -20.05 2.91 -6.80
C VAL A 602 -21.18 3.37 -7.72
N GLU A 603 -22.39 3.57 -7.20
CA GLU A 603 -23.52 4.08 -7.98
C GLU A 603 -23.24 5.47 -8.59
N GLU A 604 -22.65 6.38 -7.80
CA GLU A 604 -22.27 7.73 -8.25
C GLU A 604 -21.18 7.69 -9.34
N ARG A 605 -20.22 6.78 -9.25
CA ARG A 605 -19.18 6.56 -10.26
C ARG A 605 -19.74 5.96 -11.55
N GLN A 606 -20.68 5.03 -11.46
CA GLN A 606 -21.38 4.50 -12.62
C GLN A 606 -22.20 5.59 -13.32
N ARG A 607 -22.87 6.45 -12.54
CA ARG A 607 -23.57 7.63 -13.07
C ARG A 607 -22.62 8.59 -13.79
N LEU A 608 -21.43 8.84 -13.22
CA LEU A 608 -20.38 9.63 -13.86
C LEU A 608 -19.89 8.98 -15.16
N ALA A 609 -19.65 7.67 -15.16
CA ALA A 609 -19.20 6.95 -16.36
C ALA A 609 -20.23 7.04 -17.50
N LEU A 610 -21.52 6.96 -17.20
CA LEU A 610 -22.59 7.19 -18.19
C LEU A 610 -22.56 8.62 -18.76
N LEU A 611 -22.32 9.63 -17.92
CA LEU A 611 -22.15 11.02 -18.37
C LEU A 611 -20.94 11.17 -19.29
N LEU A 612 -19.79 10.60 -18.91
CA LEU A 612 -18.56 10.64 -19.70
C LEU A 612 -18.73 9.98 -21.06
N ASN A 613 -19.39 8.83 -21.11
CA ASN A 613 -19.72 8.15 -22.36
C ASN A 613 -20.63 9.03 -23.26
N GLY A 614 -21.66 9.65 -22.68
CA GLY A 614 -22.54 10.58 -23.40
C GLY A 614 -21.80 11.79 -23.97
N LEU A 615 -20.83 12.35 -23.23
CA LEU A 615 -19.97 13.44 -23.71
C LEU A 615 -19.08 12.99 -24.88
N THR A 616 -18.51 11.79 -24.81
CA THR A 616 -17.67 11.23 -25.88
C THR A 616 -18.49 10.93 -27.14
N GLU A 617 -19.71 10.42 -27.00
CA GLU A 617 -20.63 10.19 -28.13
C GLU A 617 -21.02 11.51 -28.81
N LEU A 618 -21.34 12.55 -28.05
CA LEU A 618 -21.64 13.89 -28.59
C LEU A 618 -20.46 14.47 -29.37
N LYS A 619 -19.22 14.32 -28.87
CA LYS A 619 -18.02 14.76 -29.58
C LYS A 619 -17.79 14.00 -30.90
N LYS A 620 -18.15 12.71 -30.95
CA LYS A 620 -18.05 11.89 -32.18
C LYS A 620 -19.08 12.26 -33.25
N GLN A 621 -20.21 12.85 -32.87
CA GLN A 621 -21.30 13.19 -33.81
C GLN A 621 -21.03 14.45 -34.69
N LYS A 622 -19.93 15.18 -34.49
CA LYS A 622 -19.43 16.21 -35.44
C LYS A 622 -18.15 15.71 -36.12
N PRO A 623 -18.14 15.55 -37.45
CA PRO A 623 -18.00 16.69 -38.34
C PRO A 623 -18.90 16.59 -39.59
N GLY A 624 -19.92 17.44 -39.68
CA GLY A 624 -20.69 17.65 -40.90
C GLY A 624 -21.30 19.05 -40.86
N ASN A 625 -20.90 19.91 -41.78
CA ASN A 625 -21.55 21.19 -42.04
C ASN A 625 -23.06 20.97 -42.23
N ASP A 626 -23.89 21.42 -41.29
CA ASP A 626 -24.79 22.55 -41.51
C ASP A 626 -25.85 22.72 -40.40
N ARG A 627 -26.00 23.99 -40.00
CA ARG A 627 -27.11 24.66 -39.30
C ARG A 627 -27.24 24.56 -37.76
N PRO A 628 -27.64 25.67 -37.11
CA PRO A 628 -27.94 25.70 -35.68
C PRO A 628 -29.24 24.93 -35.42
N VAL A 629 -29.15 23.89 -34.60
CA VAL A 629 -30.33 23.16 -34.11
C VAL A 629 -31.06 24.07 -33.12
N GLN A 630 -32.12 24.74 -33.58
CA GLN A 630 -33.16 25.22 -32.68
C GLN A 630 -33.87 23.99 -32.10
N LEU A 631 -33.68 23.76 -30.80
CA LEU A 631 -34.40 22.76 -30.02
C LEU A 631 -35.90 23.10 -30.00
N GLN A 632 -36.69 22.47 -30.87
CA GLN A 632 -38.12 22.32 -30.65
C GLN A 632 -38.36 21.12 -29.72
N ALA A 633 -39.12 21.36 -28.66
CA ALA A 633 -39.56 20.34 -27.70
C ALA A 633 -40.28 19.19 -28.41
N PRO A 634 -40.05 17.91 -28.03
CA PRO A 634 -40.75 16.81 -28.66
C PRO A 634 -42.20 16.74 -28.15
N ALA A 635 -43.13 16.83 -29.09
CA ALA A 635 -44.51 16.44 -28.88
C ALA A 635 -44.57 14.95 -28.56
N ARG A 636 -45.31 14.61 -27.49
CA ARG A 636 -45.71 13.25 -27.14
C ARG A 636 -46.30 12.55 -28.37
N ARG A 637 -45.67 11.47 -28.84
CA ARG A 637 -46.31 10.44 -29.67
C ARG A 637 -46.37 9.14 -28.88
N ASN A 638 -47.60 8.73 -28.57
CA ASN A 638 -47.93 7.34 -28.26
C ASN A 638 -47.65 6.51 -29.51
N THR A 639 -46.87 5.44 -29.36
CA THR A 639 -46.94 4.28 -30.25
C THR A 639 -46.76 3.01 -29.44
N ASP A 640 -47.70 2.11 -29.70
CA ASP A 640 -47.90 0.80 -29.09
C ASP A 640 -46.79 -0.22 -29.36
N VAL A 641 -46.60 -1.03 -28.34
CA VAL A 641 -46.33 -2.48 -28.28
C VAL A 641 -46.25 -3.24 -29.62
N SER A 642 -45.17 -4.00 -29.84
CA SER A 642 -45.22 -5.42 -30.34
C SER A 642 -43.84 -6.09 -30.52
N PHE A 643 -42.83 -5.78 -29.71
CA PHE A 643 -41.61 -6.61 -29.64
C PHE A 643 -41.68 -7.66 -28.53
N ALA A 644 -42.35 -7.35 -27.41
CA ALA A 644 -42.59 -8.29 -26.32
C ALA A 644 -43.46 -9.48 -26.76
N ASP A 645 -44.48 -9.23 -27.58
CA ASP A 645 -45.38 -10.29 -28.07
C ASP A 645 -44.67 -11.22 -29.06
N ARG A 646 -43.75 -10.70 -29.90
CA ARG A 646 -42.95 -11.53 -30.82
C ARG A 646 -41.91 -12.39 -30.09
N MET A 647 -41.39 -11.93 -28.94
CA MET A 647 -40.45 -12.71 -28.12
C MET A 647 -41.17 -13.80 -27.33
N LEU A 648 -42.41 -13.56 -26.89
CA LEU A 648 -43.23 -14.57 -26.22
C LEU A 648 -43.68 -15.67 -27.20
N ASP A 649 -44.08 -15.31 -28.42
CA ASP A 649 -44.42 -16.31 -29.46
C ASP A 649 -43.21 -17.18 -29.88
N LEU A 650 -42.01 -16.60 -29.89
CA LEU A 650 -40.78 -17.33 -30.21
C LEU A 650 -40.35 -18.25 -29.05
N TRP A 651 -40.57 -17.82 -27.81
CA TRP A 651 -40.29 -18.61 -26.60
C TRP A 651 -41.29 -19.77 -26.43
N ASP A 652 -42.58 -19.52 -26.68
CA ASP A 652 -43.61 -20.55 -26.63
C ASP A 652 -43.48 -21.54 -27.80
N GLY A 653 -43.03 -21.08 -28.97
CA GLY A 653 -42.66 -21.94 -30.09
C GLY A 653 -41.44 -22.83 -29.80
N LEU A 654 -40.44 -22.32 -29.07
CA LEU A 654 -39.27 -23.10 -28.65
C LEU A 654 -39.63 -24.11 -27.56
N ARG A 655 -40.50 -23.72 -26.62
CA ARG A 655 -40.99 -24.57 -25.53
C ARG A 655 -41.86 -25.70 -26.06
N MET A 656 -42.73 -25.46 -27.04
CA MET A 656 -43.50 -26.52 -27.68
C MET A 656 -42.62 -27.49 -28.48
N ARG A 657 -41.60 -27.00 -29.19
CA ARG A 657 -40.67 -27.86 -29.95
C ARG A 657 -39.78 -28.71 -29.05
N MET A 658 -39.34 -28.16 -27.91
CA MET A 658 -38.59 -28.91 -26.90
C MET A 658 -39.48 -29.92 -26.16
N GLY A 659 -40.74 -29.57 -25.86
CA GLY A 659 -41.71 -30.49 -25.27
C GLY A 659 -41.99 -31.70 -26.18
N ALA A 660 -42.30 -31.46 -27.45
CA ALA A 660 -42.52 -32.51 -28.43
C ALA A 660 -41.28 -33.40 -28.67
N PHE A 661 -40.07 -32.82 -28.60
CA PHE A 661 -38.82 -33.58 -28.70
C PHE A 661 -38.58 -34.46 -27.45
N TRP A 662 -38.92 -33.97 -26.26
CA TRP A 662 -38.80 -34.73 -25.01
C TRP A 662 -39.86 -35.83 -24.89
N ASP A 663 -41.08 -35.58 -25.33
CA ASP A 663 -42.15 -36.58 -25.37
C ASP A 663 -41.85 -37.65 -26.44
N TRP A 664 -41.33 -37.26 -27.61
CA TRP A 664 -40.82 -38.19 -28.63
C TRP A 664 -39.64 -39.03 -28.13
N MET A 665 -38.71 -38.45 -27.37
CA MET A 665 -37.61 -39.20 -26.74
C MET A 665 -38.08 -40.15 -25.63
N ARG A 666 -39.20 -39.87 -24.96
CA ARG A 666 -39.81 -40.73 -23.93
C ARG A 666 -40.54 -41.94 -24.51
N GLU A 667 -41.18 -41.78 -25.67
CA GLU A 667 -41.97 -42.85 -26.30
C GLU A 667 -41.16 -43.72 -27.27
N SER A 668 -40.02 -43.23 -27.77
CA SER A 668 -39.18 -43.95 -28.72
C SER A 668 -38.23 -44.92 -28.01
N ARG A 669 -38.27 -46.22 -28.35
CA ARG A 669 -37.29 -47.23 -27.88
C ARG A 669 -35.82 -46.88 -28.23
N LEU A 670 -35.59 -45.97 -29.17
CA LEU A 670 -34.28 -45.42 -29.54
C LEU A 670 -33.78 -44.31 -28.59
N GLY A 671 -34.66 -43.62 -27.85
CA GLY A 671 -34.29 -42.54 -26.94
C GLY A 671 -33.45 -43.02 -25.75
N LEU A 672 -33.75 -44.23 -25.23
CA LEU A 672 -32.99 -44.87 -24.15
C LEU A 672 -31.55 -45.25 -24.55
N LEU A 673 -31.26 -45.42 -25.84
CA LEU A 673 -29.90 -45.72 -26.35
C LEU A 673 -29.06 -44.46 -26.62
N LEU A 674 -29.68 -43.29 -26.76
CA LEU A 674 -28.99 -42.03 -27.07
C LEU A 674 -28.57 -41.22 -25.84
N ILE A 675 -29.25 -41.42 -24.70
CA ILE A 675 -28.93 -40.77 -23.42
C ILE A 675 -27.49 -41.05 -22.95
N PRO A 676 -26.95 -42.29 -23.03
CA PRO A 676 -25.55 -42.55 -22.70
C PRO A 676 -24.58 -41.83 -23.64
N LEU A 677 -24.94 -41.71 -24.93
CA LEU A 677 -24.07 -41.08 -25.93
C LEU A 677 -23.92 -39.58 -25.68
N VAL A 678 -25.02 -38.89 -25.34
CA VAL A 678 -24.99 -37.46 -24.97
C VAL A 678 -24.22 -37.25 -23.67
N ALA A 679 -24.37 -38.15 -22.69
CA ALA A 679 -23.58 -38.11 -21.45
C ALA A 679 -22.08 -38.31 -21.71
N ILE A 680 -21.69 -39.21 -22.60
CA ILE A 680 -20.29 -39.45 -23.00
C ILE A 680 -19.69 -38.21 -23.68
N VAL A 681 -20.45 -37.51 -24.53
CA VAL A 681 -19.99 -36.28 -25.18
C VAL A 681 -19.77 -35.15 -24.16
N VAL A 682 -20.68 -35.01 -23.19
CA VAL A 682 -20.55 -34.00 -22.13
C VAL A 682 -19.40 -34.31 -21.17
N VAL A 683 -19.20 -35.58 -20.80
CA VAL A 683 -18.06 -36.03 -19.98
C VAL A 683 -16.74 -35.91 -20.74
N GLY A 684 -16.72 -36.20 -22.05
CA GLY A 684 -15.55 -36.01 -22.91
C GLY A 684 -15.14 -34.54 -23.03
N LEU A 685 -16.09 -33.62 -23.14
CA LEU A 685 -15.84 -32.18 -23.14
C LEU A 685 -15.29 -31.67 -21.79
N LEU A 686 -15.76 -32.24 -20.67
CA LEU A 686 -15.25 -31.93 -19.33
C LEU A 686 -13.85 -32.53 -19.07
N PHE A 687 -13.55 -33.70 -19.64
CA PHE A 687 -12.23 -34.33 -19.56
C PHE A 687 -11.20 -33.58 -20.42
N PHE A 688 -11.60 -33.08 -21.59
CA PHE A 688 -10.74 -32.25 -22.45
C PHE A 688 -10.41 -30.89 -21.82
N ALA A 689 -11.33 -30.33 -21.03
CA ALA A 689 -11.10 -29.10 -20.27
C ALA A 689 -10.14 -29.29 -19.08
N THR A 690 -10.03 -30.51 -18.53
CA THR A 690 -9.15 -30.81 -17.39
C THR A 690 -7.75 -31.28 -17.82
N VAL A 691 -7.61 -31.95 -18.97
CA VAL A 691 -6.29 -32.36 -19.50
C VAL A 691 -5.47 -31.18 -20.02
N LYS A 692 -6.11 -30.08 -20.45
CA LYS A 692 -5.41 -28.84 -20.83
C LYS A 692 -4.84 -28.06 -19.64
N ALA A 693 -5.18 -28.42 -18.41
CA ALA A 693 -4.72 -27.76 -17.19
C ALA A 693 -3.53 -28.46 -16.50
N PHE A 694 -3.00 -29.56 -17.05
CA PHE A 694 -1.99 -30.39 -16.37
C PHE A 694 -0.68 -30.66 -17.14
N SER A 695 -0.41 -29.97 -18.25
CA SER A 695 0.87 -30.06 -18.96
C SER A 695 1.74 -28.81 -18.75
N ALA A 696 2.36 -28.72 -17.57
CA ALA A 696 3.50 -27.85 -17.30
C ALA A 696 4.41 -28.56 -16.29
N PHE A 697 5.26 -29.45 -16.79
CA PHE A 697 6.42 -29.99 -16.08
C PHE A 697 7.49 -30.25 -17.14
N ASP A 698 8.64 -29.60 -17.01
CA ASP A 698 9.83 -29.90 -17.79
C ASP A 698 11.01 -30.08 -16.82
N PRO A 699 11.73 -31.21 -16.84
CA PRO A 699 12.92 -31.42 -16.04
C PRO A 699 14.18 -31.22 -16.90
N ALA A 700 15.06 -30.31 -16.53
CA ALA A 700 16.37 -30.17 -17.18
C ALA A 700 17.52 -30.37 -16.18
N ALA A 701 18.35 -31.34 -16.53
CA ALA A 701 19.52 -31.80 -15.80
C ALA A 701 20.72 -30.86 -15.96
N SER A 702 21.54 -30.77 -14.90
CA SER A 702 22.79 -30.02 -14.86
C SER A 702 23.95 -30.79 -15.53
N ILE A 703 24.70 -30.10 -16.40
CA ILE A 703 26.03 -30.53 -16.85
C ILE A 703 27.03 -29.45 -16.42
N SER A 704 28.08 -29.86 -15.70
CA SER A 704 29.16 -29.00 -15.20
C SER A 704 30.35 -28.96 -16.15
N LEU A 705 30.86 -27.78 -16.48
CA LEU A 705 32.22 -27.57 -16.96
C LEU A 705 32.83 -26.35 -16.23
N HIS A 706 34.05 -26.54 -15.73
CA HIS A 706 34.84 -25.57 -14.97
C HIS A 706 35.52 -24.55 -15.89
N GLY A 707 35.39 -23.27 -15.54
CA GLY A 707 36.10 -22.12 -16.08
C GLY A 707 35.58 -20.86 -15.38
N ASP A 708 36.26 -20.42 -14.32
CA ASP A 708 35.84 -19.30 -13.46
C ASP A 708 36.22 -17.95 -14.07
N SER A 709 35.22 -17.18 -14.54
CA SER A 709 35.25 -15.72 -14.44
C SER A 709 33.92 -15.22 -13.87
N ALA A 710 33.98 -14.36 -12.84
CA ALA A 710 32.80 -13.87 -12.13
C ALA A 710 31.86 -13.06 -13.04
N ALA A 711 32.41 -12.41 -14.07
CA ALA A 711 31.66 -11.67 -15.08
C ALA A 711 30.86 -12.58 -16.03
N GLU A 712 31.34 -13.81 -16.30
CA GLU A 712 30.61 -14.79 -17.12
C GLU A 712 29.46 -15.45 -16.35
N ARG A 713 29.60 -15.64 -15.03
CA ARG A 713 28.50 -16.14 -14.18
C ARG A 713 27.37 -15.13 -14.05
N GLU A 714 27.69 -13.86 -13.82
CA GLU A 714 26.70 -12.78 -13.71
C GLU A 714 25.97 -12.54 -15.05
N ALA A 715 26.64 -12.78 -16.18
CA ALA A 715 26.04 -12.65 -17.51
C ALA A 715 25.24 -13.88 -17.98
N ALA A 716 25.59 -15.10 -17.54
CA ALA A 716 24.84 -16.32 -17.87
C ALA A 716 23.49 -16.39 -17.14
N GLU A 717 23.38 -15.78 -15.95
CA GLU A 717 22.14 -15.69 -15.17
C GLU A 717 21.11 -14.71 -15.78
N LEU A 718 21.56 -13.77 -16.62
CA LEU A 718 20.72 -12.71 -17.21
C LEU A 718 19.79 -13.18 -18.36
N VAL A 719 19.91 -14.41 -18.88
CA VAL A 719 19.21 -14.83 -20.12
C VAL A 719 18.47 -16.17 -19.98
N ALA A 720 18.08 -16.58 -18.77
CA ALA A 720 17.21 -17.75 -18.59
C ALA A 720 15.77 -17.45 -19.07
N PRO A 721 15.20 -18.22 -20.01
CA PRO A 721 13.85 -17.98 -20.52
C PRO A 721 12.76 -18.50 -19.56
N GLY A 722 11.73 -17.69 -19.33
CA GLY A 722 10.44 -18.15 -18.77
C GLY A 722 10.20 -17.89 -17.28
N GLU A 723 11.15 -17.31 -16.56
CA GLU A 723 10.94 -16.84 -15.19
C GLU A 723 10.61 -15.34 -15.16
N MET A 724 9.78 -14.92 -14.19
CA MET A 724 9.67 -13.50 -13.84
C MET A 724 11.03 -13.05 -13.29
N GLN A 725 11.94 -12.63 -14.17
CA GLN A 725 13.15 -11.92 -13.76
C GLN A 725 12.74 -10.58 -13.13
N ASN A 726 13.32 -10.25 -11.99
CA ASN A 726 13.19 -8.93 -11.37
C ASN A 726 13.82 -7.88 -12.31
N ASP A 727 13.05 -7.38 -13.27
CA ASP A 727 13.41 -6.27 -14.16
C ASP A 727 13.61 -4.93 -13.39
N ALA A 728 13.67 -4.94 -12.05
CA ALA A 728 13.86 -3.76 -11.22
C ALA A 728 15.30 -3.23 -11.20
N GLU A 729 16.30 -4.08 -11.49
CA GLU A 729 17.70 -3.65 -11.50
C GLU A 729 18.09 -2.97 -12.83
N PRO A 730 18.79 -1.83 -12.79
CA PRO A 730 19.25 -1.15 -14.00
C PRO A 730 20.32 -1.96 -14.71
N ILE A 731 20.22 -2.07 -16.04
CA ILE A 731 21.19 -2.82 -16.84
C ILE A 731 22.42 -1.94 -17.08
N PRO A 732 23.67 -2.45 -16.96
CA PRO A 732 24.86 -1.65 -17.24
C PRO A 732 24.81 -0.98 -18.62
N GLY A 733 24.87 0.35 -18.65
CA GLY A 733 24.79 1.15 -19.88
C GLY A 733 23.39 1.51 -20.36
N GLU A 734 22.32 1.14 -19.65
CA GLU A 734 20.94 1.54 -19.95
C GLU A 734 20.75 3.07 -19.98
N ASP A 735 21.48 3.79 -19.12
CA ASP A 735 21.53 5.25 -19.04
C ASP A 735 22.15 5.91 -20.30
N GLN A 736 23.01 5.18 -21.01
CA GLN A 736 23.66 5.64 -22.23
C GLN A 736 22.78 5.46 -23.47
N VAL A 737 21.75 4.61 -23.41
CA VAL A 737 20.81 4.39 -24.51
C VAL A 737 19.85 5.58 -24.60
N ARG A 738 20.00 6.39 -25.64
CA ARG A 738 19.07 7.48 -25.99
C ARG A 738 18.18 7.03 -27.15
N PRO A 739 16.97 6.53 -26.89
CA PRO A 739 16.11 6.01 -27.94
C PRO A 739 15.56 7.15 -28.81
N GLU A 740 15.67 7.03 -30.12
CA GLU A 740 14.92 7.88 -31.04
C GLU A 740 13.42 7.53 -30.96
N ILE A 741 12.55 8.54 -31.06
CA ILE A 741 11.09 8.35 -30.97
C ILE A 741 10.59 7.32 -31.99
N ARG A 742 11.18 7.31 -33.20
CA ARG A 742 10.86 6.36 -34.26
C ARG A 742 11.10 4.90 -33.84
N GLU A 743 12.22 4.63 -33.16
CA GLU A 743 12.55 3.29 -32.69
C GLU A 743 11.62 2.86 -31.55
N VAL A 744 11.27 3.78 -30.65
CA VAL A 744 10.28 3.51 -29.60
C VAL A 744 8.93 3.17 -30.21
N LEU A 745 8.46 3.92 -31.22
CA LEU A 745 7.20 3.63 -31.91
C LEU A 745 7.22 2.26 -32.60
N ALA A 746 8.33 1.89 -33.24
CA ALA A 746 8.49 0.56 -33.83
C ALA A 746 8.39 -0.54 -32.75
N TYR A 747 9.06 -0.34 -31.61
CA TYR A 747 8.99 -1.27 -30.48
C TYR A 747 7.58 -1.36 -29.89
N VAL A 748 6.89 -0.21 -29.72
CA VAL A 748 5.50 -0.14 -29.25
C VAL A 748 4.58 -0.97 -30.15
N ASN A 749 4.74 -0.88 -31.47
CA ASN A 749 3.90 -1.63 -32.40
C ASN A 749 4.12 -3.13 -32.33
N VAL A 750 5.36 -3.57 -32.13
CA VAL A 750 5.69 -4.99 -31.90
C VAL A 750 5.06 -5.46 -30.60
N LEU A 751 5.19 -4.67 -29.53
CA LEU A 751 4.59 -4.97 -28.23
C LEU A 751 3.05 -5.01 -28.30
N ALA A 752 2.44 -4.06 -29.00
CA ALA A 752 1.00 -3.99 -29.22
C ALA A 752 0.49 -5.25 -29.93
N ALA A 753 1.09 -5.59 -31.07
CA ALA A 753 0.71 -6.73 -31.87
C ALA A 753 0.88 -8.06 -31.11
N GLY A 754 1.98 -8.20 -30.36
CA GLY A 754 2.26 -9.39 -29.54
C GLY A 754 1.25 -9.63 -28.42
N ASN A 755 0.51 -8.58 -28.01
CA ASN A 755 -0.46 -8.61 -26.91
C ASN A 755 -1.92 -8.41 -27.36
N GLY A 756 -2.19 -8.47 -28.67
CA GLY A 756 -3.56 -8.37 -29.20
C GLY A 756 -4.14 -6.96 -29.27
N PHE A 757 -3.27 -5.94 -29.23
CA PHE A 757 -3.63 -4.54 -29.45
C PHE A 757 -3.42 -4.11 -30.90
N ALA A 758 -4.14 -3.07 -31.33
CA ALA A 758 -3.90 -2.43 -32.61
C ALA A 758 -2.55 -1.69 -32.59
N PRO A 759 -1.82 -1.63 -33.72
CA PRO A 759 -0.65 -0.76 -33.86
C PRO A 759 -1.02 0.70 -33.61
N VAL A 760 -0.14 1.47 -32.97
CA VAL A 760 -0.38 2.87 -32.62
C VAL A 760 -0.45 3.77 -33.86
N ASP A 761 0.24 3.39 -34.94
CA ASP A 761 0.25 4.10 -36.23
C ASP A 761 -0.77 3.57 -37.25
N GLY A 762 -1.51 2.50 -36.91
CA GLY A 762 -2.39 1.82 -37.86
C GLY A 762 -3.69 1.36 -37.21
N GLY A 763 -4.78 2.08 -37.49
CA GLY A 763 -6.14 1.72 -37.03
C GLY A 763 -6.62 0.39 -37.61
N ALA A 764 -6.16 -0.72 -37.06
CA ALA A 764 -6.59 -2.06 -37.43
C ALA A 764 -7.94 -2.36 -36.78
N ARG A 765 -8.99 -2.53 -37.61
CA ARG A 765 -10.33 -2.90 -37.14
C ARG A 765 -10.31 -4.29 -36.49
N GLY A 766 -10.74 -4.38 -35.23
CA GLY A 766 -10.97 -5.64 -34.53
C GLY A 766 -9.93 -6.01 -33.46
N LEU A 767 -8.86 -5.24 -33.31
CA LEU A 767 -7.90 -5.38 -32.20
C LEU A 767 -8.24 -4.39 -31.07
N ARG A 768 -7.74 -4.67 -29.85
CA ARG A 768 -7.94 -3.78 -28.70
C ARG A 768 -7.20 -2.46 -28.92
N ASP A 769 -7.78 -1.37 -28.44
CA ASP A 769 -7.11 -0.06 -28.49
C ASP A 769 -5.84 -0.10 -27.62
N PRO A 770 -4.65 0.25 -28.14
CA PRO A 770 -3.40 0.26 -27.38
C PRO A 770 -3.41 1.21 -26.17
N ASP A 771 -4.38 2.13 -26.08
CA ASP A 771 -4.61 2.97 -24.90
C ASP A 771 -5.34 2.23 -23.75
N LEU A 772 -5.81 0.99 -23.98
CA LEU A 772 -6.55 0.18 -22.99
C LEU A 772 -5.66 -0.87 -22.30
N VAL A 773 -4.50 -0.44 -21.79
CA VAL A 773 -3.64 -1.24 -20.91
C VAL A 773 -3.93 -0.84 -19.46
N PHE A 774 -4.30 -1.79 -18.60
CA PHE A 774 -4.73 -1.51 -17.22
C PHE A 774 -3.68 -1.93 -16.18
N PRO A 775 -3.61 -1.24 -15.02
CA PRO A 775 -2.75 -1.67 -13.92
C PRO A 775 -3.07 -3.11 -13.49
N GLY A 776 -2.03 -3.93 -13.34
CA GLY A 776 -2.15 -5.36 -13.07
C GLY A 776 -2.26 -6.26 -14.31
N ASP A 777 -2.42 -5.68 -15.51
CA ASP A 777 -2.25 -6.45 -16.75
C ASP A 777 -0.81 -6.96 -16.85
N THR A 778 -0.64 -8.07 -17.56
CA THR A 778 0.67 -8.65 -17.87
C THR A 778 0.88 -8.63 -19.37
N LEU A 779 1.91 -7.92 -19.83
CA LEU A 779 2.29 -7.81 -21.23
C LEU A 779 3.44 -8.76 -21.54
N ARG A 780 3.35 -9.48 -22.65
CA ARG A 780 4.44 -10.28 -23.21
C ARG A 780 5.36 -9.39 -24.04
N LEU A 781 6.59 -9.22 -23.58
CA LEU A 781 7.65 -8.52 -24.30
C LEU A 781 8.07 -9.29 -25.56
N PRO A 782 8.75 -8.65 -26.53
CA PRO A 782 9.09 -9.29 -27.80
C PRO A 782 9.96 -10.54 -27.68
N ASP A 783 10.80 -10.61 -26.65
CA ASP A 783 11.64 -11.77 -26.34
C ASP A 783 10.94 -12.88 -25.55
N GLY A 784 9.66 -12.68 -25.21
CA GLY A 784 8.81 -13.62 -24.50
C GLY A 784 8.73 -13.42 -22.98
N ARG A 785 9.50 -12.49 -22.39
CA ARG A 785 9.38 -12.12 -20.97
C ARG A 785 8.02 -11.48 -20.68
N LEU A 786 7.60 -11.51 -19.42
CA LEU A 786 6.35 -10.92 -18.96
C LEU A 786 6.65 -9.64 -18.17
N ALA A 787 6.00 -8.54 -18.54
CA ALA A 787 6.08 -7.25 -17.85
C ALA A 787 4.72 -6.94 -17.20
N GLY A 788 4.71 -6.67 -15.90
CA GLY A 788 3.52 -6.16 -15.21
C GLY A 788 3.29 -4.69 -15.54
N VAL A 789 2.03 -4.28 -15.63
CA VAL A 789 1.65 -2.89 -15.85
C VAL A 789 1.40 -2.22 -14.50
N ASP A 790 2.20 -1.19 -14.18
CA ASP A 790 2.00 -0.39 -12.96
C ASP A 790 0.96 0.72 -13.15
N SER A 791 0.49 1.28 -12.03
CA SER A 791 -0.44 2.41 -12.05
C SER A 791 0.15 3.62 -12.77
N GLY A 792 -0.55 4.12 -13.81
CA GLY A 792 -0.13 5.26 -14.62
C GLY A 792 0.88 4.90 -15.73
N GLU A 793 1.10 3.62 -16.00
CA GLU A 793 1.82 3.17 -17.18
C GLU A 793 0.88 3.01 -18.38
N HIS A 794 1.41 3.34 -19.55
CA HIS A 794 0.75 3.12 -20.83
C HIS A 794 1.76 2.46 -21.77
N LEU A 795 1.26 1.85 -22.85
CA LEU A 795 2.07 0.99 -23.73
C LEU A 795 3.35 1.66 -24.24
N PHE A 796 3.29 2.95 -24.56
CA PHE A 796 4.45 3.74 -24.97
C PHE A 796 5.52 3.89 -23.88
N LYS A 797 5.12 4.11 -22.61
CA LYS A 797 6.06 4.24 -21.49
C LYS A 797 6.75 2.90 -21.20
N ILE A 798 5.97 1.81 -21.20
CA ILE A 798 6.45 0.44 -21.01
C ILE A 798 7.45 0.09 -22.12
N ALA A 799 7.06 0.32 -23.38
CA ALA A 799 7.94 0.11 -24.53
C ALA A 799 9.21 0.94 -24.45
N ARG A 800 9.15 2.21 -24.05
CA ARG A 800 10.34 3.06 -23.91
C ARG A 800 11.30 2.54 -22.85
N LEU A 801 10.78 2.06 -21.72
CA LEU A 801 11.57 1.48 -20.64
C LEU A 801 12.25 0.18 -21.11
N HIS A 802 11.47 -0.75 -21.64
CA HIS A 802 11.99 -2.06 -22.07
C HIS A 802 12.87 -1.96 -23.31
N TYR A 803 12.62 -1.03 -24.23
CA TYR A 803 13.52 -0.75 -25.35
C TYR A 803 14.93 -0.41 -24.85
N ARG A 804 15.06 0.46 -23.85
CA ARG A 804 16.38 0.87 -23.33
C ARG A 804 17.13 -0.31 -22.71
N LYS A 805 16.41 -1.11 -21.93
CA LYS A 805 16.95 -2.32 -21.31
C LYS A 805 17.40 -3.34 -22.37
N ASP A 806 16.54 -3.62 -23.33
CA ASP A 806 16.82 -4.61 -24.38
C ASP A 806 17.94 -4.17 -25.30
N PHE A 807 18.01 -2.88 -25.63
CA PHE A 807 19.13 -2.32 -26.40
C PHE A 807 20.44 -2.40 -25.62
N ALA A 808 20.44 -2.12 -24.31
CA ALA A 808 21.62 -2.25 -23.47
C ALA A 808 22.09 -3.72 -23.38
N ARG A 809 21.17 -4.67 -23.20
CA ARG A 809 21.47 -6.12 -23.25
C ARG A 809 22.10 -6.50 -24.59
N LEU A 810 21.56 -5.99 -25.68
CA LEU A 810 22.05 -6.25 -27.03
C LEU A 810 23.48 -5.72 -27.23
N LEU A 811 23.81 -4.52 -26.73
CA LEU A 811 25.18 -3.99 -26.74
C LEU A 811 26.15 -4.82 -25.88
N ILE A 812 25.69 -5.35 -24.74
CA ILE A 812 26.51 -6.23 -23.91
C ILE A 812 26.82 -7.54 -24.66
N LEU A 813 25.82 -8.14 -25.30
CA LEU A 813 26.00 -9.35 -26.10
C LEU A 813 26.96 -9.12 -27.27
N ASP A 814 26.85 -7.99 -27.97
CA ASP A 814 27.75 -7.62 -29.06
C ASP A 814 29.22 -7.50 -28.60
N ARG A 815 29.46 -6.83 -27.46
CA ARG A 815 30.80 -6.74 -26.86
C ARG A 815 31.36 -8.10 -26.46
N GLN A 816 30.51 -8.96 -25.89
CA GLN A 816 30.92 -10.32 -25.51
C GLN A 816 31.27 -11.18 -26.72
N ILE A 817 30.49 -11.11 -27.80
CA ILE A 817 30.81 -11.80 -29.06
C ILE A 817 32.15 -11.31 -29.59
N THR A 818 32.38 -10.00 -29.59
CA THR A 818 33.63 -9.38 -30.05
C THR A 818 34.83 -9.89 -29.23
N ALA A 819 34.74 -9.82 -27.90
CA ALA A 819 35.80 -10.27 -27.00
C ALA A 819 36.11 -11.77 -27.18
N VAL A 820 35.09 -12.62 -27.25
CA VAL A 820 35.25 -14.07 -27.47
C VAL A 820 35.92 -14.36 -28.81
N LEU A 821 35.55 -13.63 -29.87
CA LEU A 821 36.13 -13.81 -31.20
C LEU A 821 37.57 -13.29 -31.31
N ASP A 822 37.91 -12.22 -30.58
CA ASP A 822 39.25 -11.62 -30.53
C ASP A 822 40.24 -12.49 -29.74
N GLU A 823 39.79 -13.13 -28.66
CA GLU A 823 40.62 -14.03 -27.84
C GLU A 823 40.79 -15.43 -28.45
N ALA A 824 39.84 -15.86 -29.30
CA ALA A 824 39.90 -17.17 -29.91
C ALA A 824 40.97 -17.28 -31.03
N GLY A 825 41.73 -18.36 -31.01
CA GLY A 825 42.66 -18.71 -32.10
C GLY A 825 41.94 -19.04 -33.42
N ASP A 826 42.69 -19.07 -34.53
CA ASP A 826 42.20 -19.54 -35.83
C ASP A 826 42.82 -20.93 -36.12
N PRO A 827 42.02 -22.01 -36.27
CA PRO A 827 40.55 -22.06 -36.37
C PRO A 827 39.81 -21.97 -35.01
N LEU A 828 38.57 -21.46 -35.05
CA LEU A 828 37.68 -21.44 -33.87
C LEU A 828 37.36 -22.85 -33.38
N ALA A 829 37.44 -23.05 -32.07
CA ALA A 829 37.01 -24.29 -31.43
C ALA A 829 35.47 -24.42 -31.45
N ALA A 830 34.97 -25.67 -31.45
CA ALA A 830 33.53 -25.95 -31.63
C ALA A 830 32.64 -25.41 -30.48
N ASP A 831 33.18 -25.38 -29.27
CA ASP A 831 32.59 -24.75 -28.10
C ASP A 831 32.44 -23.23 -28.26
N VAL A 832 33.45 -22.55 -28.81
CA VAL A 832 33.39 -21.12 -29.13
C VAL A 832 32.32 -20.84 -30.19
N ILE A 833 32.23 -21.67 -31.24
CA ILE A 833 31.19 -21.56 -32.27
C ILE A 833 29.80 -21.67 -31.63
N ASN A 834 29.58 -22.69 -30.79
CA ASN A 834 28.29 -22.90 -30.12
C ASN A 834 27.93 -21.73 -29.19
N LEU A 835 28.90 -21.19 -28.45
CA LEU A 835 28.70 -20.04 -27.57
C LEU A 835 28.31 -18.78 -28.35
N VAL A 836 29.03 -18.47 -29.43
CA VAL A 836 28.73 -17.31 -30.29
C VAL A 836 27.38 -17.48 -30.96
N SER A 837 27.05 -18.68 -31.47
CA SER A 837 25.73 -18.97 -32.04
C SER A 837 24.60 -18.79 -31.02
N ALA A 838 24.78 -19.23 -29.77
CA ALA A 838 23.79 -19.04 -28.71
C ALA A 838 23.57 -17.54 -28.39
N LYS A 839 24.65 -16.75 -28.35
CA LYS A 839 24.55 -15.29 -28.13
C LYS A 839 23.87 -14.57 -29.30
N ILE A 840 24.16 -14.97 -30.55
CA ILE A 840 23.45 -14.44 -31.74
C ILE A 840 21.96 -14.75 -31.67
N GLN A 841 21.57 -15.97 -31.28
CA GLN A 841 20.16 -16.32 -31.10
C GLN A 841 19.48 -15.49 -30.00
N ALA A 842 20.18 -15.15 -28.91
CA ALA A 842 19.65 -14.23 -27.91
C ALA A 842 19.47 -12.82 -28.46
N MET A 843 20.43 -12.30 -29.25
CA MET A 843 20.30 -11.00 -29.91
C MET A 843 19.13 -10.98 -30.91
N GLU A 844 18.87 -12.07 -31.63
CA GLU A 844 17.75 -12.21 -32.56
C GLU A 844 16.38 -12.03 -31.89
N ARG A 845 16.23 -12.48 -30.64
CA ARG A 845 14.98 -12.32 -29.87
C ARG A 845 14.76 -10.88 -29.42
N LEU A 846 15.84 -10.15 -29.16
CA LEU A 846 15.80 -8.76 -28.71
C LEU A 846 15.65 -7.78 -29.89
N ALA A 847 16.17 -8.13 -31.07
CA ALA A 847 16.33 -7.21 -32.19
C ALA A 847 15.04 -6.95 -33.01
N VAL A 848 14.11 -6.19 -32.44
CA VAL A 848 12.80 -5.94 -33.06
C VAL A 848 12.66 -4.59 -33.76
N THR A 849 13.64 -3.71 -33.63
CA THR A 849 13.66 -2.39 -34.29
C THR A 849 14.81 -2.28 -35.29
N ALA A 850 14.85 -1.21 -36.08
CA ALA A 850 15.85 -1.08 -37.15
C ALA A 850 17.27 -0.94 -36.58
N ASP A 851 17.45 -0.16 -35.51
CA ASP A 851 18.77 0.02 -34.89
C ASP A 851 19.26 -1.24 -34.19
N MET A 852 18.38 -1.95 -33.49
CA MET A 852 18.73 -3.23 -32.89
C MET A 852 19.16 -4.26 -33.96
N ASN A 853 18.47 -4.27 -35.11
CA ASN A 853 18.82 -5.13 -36.23
C ASN A 853 20.15 -4.77 -36.89
N ARG A 854 20.56 -3.49 -36.90
CA ARG A 854 21.89 -3.08 -37.38
C ARG A 854 23.01 -3.64 -36.50
N VAL A 855 22.84 -3.59 -35.18
CA VAL A 855 23.83 -4.15 -34.26
C VAL A 855 23.90 -5.67 -34.44
N LEU A 856 22.76 -6.37 -34.46
CA LEU A 856 22.71 -7.81 -34.76
C LEU A 856 23.38 -8.17 -36.10
N ALA A 857 23.14 -7.40 -37.16
CA ALA A 857 23.75 -7.64 -38.47
C ALA A 857 25.28 -7.50 -38.43
N THR A 858 25.78 -6.55 -37.63
CA THR A 858 27.21 -6.33 -37.43
C THR A 858 27.84 -7.53 -36.72
N SER A 859 27.24 -8.00 -35.62
CA SER A 859 27.73 -9.18 -34.89
C SER A 859 27.66 -10.47 -35.72
N ARG A 860 26.60 -10.65 -36.53
CA ARG A 860 26.48 -11.78 -37.48
C ARG A 860 27.58 -11.77 -38.53
N GLU A 861 27.86 -10.61 -39.12
CA GLU A 861 28.92 -10.49 -40.13
C GLU A 861 30.31 -10.75 -39.53
N MET A 862 30.57 -10.26 -38.31
CA MET A 862 31.82 -10.56 -37.58
C MET A 862 31.97 -12.06 -37.32
N ALA A 863 30.92 -12.71 -36.80
CA ALA A 863 30.93 -14.15 -36.54
C ALA A 863 31.10 -14.97 -37.83
N ARG A 864 30.45 -14.56 -38.92
CA ARG A 864 30.55 -15.22 -40.23
C ARG A 864 31.96 -15.15 -40.81
N ARG A 865 32.65 -14.01 -40.68
CA ARG A 865 34.05 -13.85 -41.09
C ARG A 865 35.00 -14.78 -40.34
N ARG A 866 34.62 -15.19 -39.13
CA ARG A 866 35.37 -16.11 -38.27
C ARG A 866 34.92 -17.57 -38.41
N GLY A 867 34.01 -17.87 -39.35
CA GLY A 867 33.59 -19.24 -39.67
C GLY A 867 32.39 -19.77 -38.90
N VAL A 868 31.72 -18.94 -38.09
CA VAL A 868 30.42 -19.27 -37.46
C VAL A 868 29.32 -19.16 -38.53
N ARG A 869 28.61 -20.26 -38.81
CA ARG A 869 27.59 -20.30 -39.86
C ARG A 869 26.21 -19.89 -39.39
#